data_AF-A0A850HHW5-F1
#
_entry.id   AF-A0A850HHW5-F1
#
_cell.length_a   1.000
_cell.length_b   1.000
_cell.length_c   1.000
_cell.angle_alpha   90.00
_cell.angle_beta   90.00
_cell.angle_gamma   90.00
#
_symmetry.space_group_name_H-M   'P 1'
#
loop_
_entity.id
_entity.type
_entity.pdbx_description
1 polymer ?
#
loop_
_entity_poly.entity_id
_entity_poly.type
_entity_poly.pdbx_seq_one_letter_code
_entity_poly.pdbx_strand_id
1 'polypeptide(L)'
;MLRRFLFTGVVCSSALASYAAAQELRMQPVQAQRMEVQRPAELQIEAPANSVVLRAQSTDALLEQRQVQRRMSVQQVRAQPVIQLEQGEADLRPVLNNPAAPINVAQRLRARPQIATVRADTLEVAEIPEGLVVRQFIAYQLEPGACSTPSGRRAVAAQGAECWTRQSNTRRASSFANPQASARYIANPSERSRAIAEANTIAAEQQAEIDADIAQLRQYLADPSRRADIGEAEATRLSALSDEALQEELINRAEIEVEEVMFVPNLEAQDLRIRARPAFGTSERPRRQSFELADVSVEREEADARILAAGGTAPESSLPPAHRQGPTDLRTSPTRPQGMTDFQAAPQLDISENIAVDREFYLTGFTLGRQHEWRKRVSITVAWCIWGCKKTYYVEPYAGFGYGFGLRFPVRMDGTYEYRHKNGQERAFFRPVFQPVNANTNQYSRTGLANHQLFSGQELVAEANAYAGVLYKLTHNRSGNFGVEVGTDLTDRLPSPFTNGQFKPPSPGQTTPPVIRTIEQVDFLANRASFGIVGAKIHPAVKMELFSNGLSFRLRDHVANNTITMSESGKRYPLEVNNNRFSRFRVSDPVYNLGFQMTPGLVGRAYVDIAVWSRNWDWPVWFPQLKVQLPPNGVNFTCHAGTVCGHEYKLKADYWRPKPRRTSITRPVRTNPPPARTSPSSDPQRANPPRQTTPEKTSPSRDLAPS
;
A
#
# COMPACT_ATOMS: atom_id res chain seq x y z
N MET A 1 31.21 12.96 89.71
CA MET A 1 32.44 13.18 90.49
C MET A 1 33.60 12.74 89.61
N LEU A 2 34.29 13.67 88.93
CA LEU A 2 35.63 14.18 89.31
C LEU A 2 36.63 13.03 89.58
N ARG A 3 37.84 12.92 88.99
CA ARG A 3 38.77 13.90 88.41
C ARG A 3 40.02 13.16 87.85
N ARG A 4 40.68 13.80 86.86
CA ARG A 4 42.15 13.91 86.57
C ARG A 4 42.92 12.66 86.08
N PHE A 5 43.58 12.66 84.91
CA PHE A 5 44.66 13.47 84.28
C PHE A 5 46.11 12.99 84.58
N LEU A 6 46.83 12.66 83.49
CA LEU A 6 48.31 12.69 83.24
C LEU A 6 49.18 11.56 83.84
N PHE A 7 50.22 10.99 83.19
CA PHE A 7 51.18 11.50 82.19
C PHE A 7 51.97 10.34 81.51
N THR A 8 52.51 10.59 80.30
CA THR A 8 53.75 10.02 79.64
C THR A 8 53.82 8.52 79.32
N GLY A 9 54.29 8.04 78.15
CA GLY A 9 55.04 8.63 77.03
C GLY A 9 55.07 7.66 75.82
N VAL A 10 55.11 8.19 74.59
CA VAL A 10 56.30 8.34 73.72
C VAL A 10 56.65 7.06 72.93
N VAL A 11 56.34 7.15 71.62
CA VAL A 11 57.06 6.61 70.44
C VAL A 11 56.92 5.11 70.17
N CYS A 12 56.07 4.79 69.18
CA CYS A 12 56.51 4.02 68.00
C CYS A 12 55.57 4.32 66.81
N SER A 13 55.93 5.33 66.04
CA SER A 13 55.34 5.64 64.73
C SER A 13 56.09 4.87 63.66
N SER A 14 55.50 3.78 63.15
CA SER A 14 55.66 3.30 61.76
C SER A 14 55.05 1.90 61.63
N ALA A 15 54.28 1.68 60.56
CA ALA A 15 53.75 0.40 60.07
C ALA A 15 52.31 0.00 60.46
N LEU A 16 51.33 0.91 60.35
CA LEU A 16 49.92 0.53 60.15
C LEU A 16 49.21 1.57 59.26
N ALA A 17 49.61 1.66 57.99
CA ALA A 17 48.90 2.42 56.96
C ALA A 17 48.87 1.67 55.62
N SER A 18 48.73 0.34 55.68
CA SER A 18 48.76 -0.54 54.49
C SER A 18 47.72 -1.65 54.53
N TYR A 19 46.54 -1.42 55.12
CA TYR A 19 45.44 -2.41 55.13
C TYR A 19 44.03 -1.77 55.04
N ALA A 20 43.91 -0.67 54.29
CA ALA A 20 42.60 -0.10 53.91
C ALA A 20 42.49 0.23 52.40
N ALA A 21 43.43 -0.27 51.59
CA ALA A 21 43.45 -0.10 50.13
C ALA A 21 43.75 -1.45 49.44
N ALA A 22 42.95 -2.46 49.74
CA ALA A 22 43.00 -3.75 49.04
C ALA A 22 41.65 -4.48 49.14
N GLN A 23 40.55 -3.79 48.89
CA GLN A 23 39.25 -4.42 48.60
C GLN A 23 38.31 -3.53 47.79
N GLU A 24 38.85 -2.63 46.96
CA GLU A 24 38.24 -2.41 45.64
C GLU A 24 38.49 -3.67 44.82
N LEU A 25 37.72 -4.72 45.15
CA LEU A 25 37.27 -5.66 44.14
C LEU A 25 36.72 -4.77 43.02
N ARG A 26 37.46 -4.72 41.92
CA ARG A 26 37.00 -4.27 40.63
C ARG A 26 35.70 -5.00 40.33
N MET A 27 34.58 -4.46 40.82
CA MET A 27 33.33 -4.52 40.11
C MET A 27 33.61 -3.73 38.84
N GLN A 28 34.24 -4.40 37.87
CA GLN A 28 34.01 -4.04 36.49
C GLN A 28 32.49 -3.93 36.39
N PRO A 29 31.94 -2.77 35.95
CA PRO A 29 30.52 -2.71 35.67
C PRO A 29 30.22 -3.91 34.80
N VAL A 30 29.48 -4.88 35.36
CA VAL A 30 29.02 -6.05 34.62
C VAL A 30 28.44 -5.49 33.35
N GLN A 31 29.10 -5.85 32.25
CA GLN A 31 28.98 -5.30 30.91
C GLN A 31 27.64 -4.62 30.72
N ALA A 32 27.67 -3.31 30.44
CA ALA A 32 26.52 -2.59 29.90
C ALA A 32 25.85 -3.53 28.89
N GLN A 33 24.67 -3.97 29.32
CA GLN A 33 24.00 -5.18 28.88
C GLN A 33 23.94 -5.18 27.37
N ARG A 34 23.99 -6.36 26.72
CA ARG A 34 23.61 -6.48 25.31
C ARG A 34 22.19 -5.96 25.16
N MET A 35 22.07 -4.66 24.89
CA MET A 35 20.80 -4.00 24.64
C MET A 35 20.41 -4.16 23.17
N GLU A 36 21.22 -4.86 22.37
CA GLU A 36 21.03 -5.14 20.96
C GLU A 36 21.42 -6.57 20.62
N VAL A 37 20.62 -7.21 19.77
CA VAL A 37 20.92 -8.54 19.23
C VAL A 37 21.75 -8.32 17.96
N GLN A 38 22.98 -8.83 17.91
CA GLN A 38 23.82 -8.65 16.71
C GLN A 38 23.42 -9.63 15.59
N ARG A 39 23.25 -9.12 14.36
CA ARG A 39 23.10 -9.96 13.15
C ARG A 39 24.43 -10.67 12.86
N PRO A 40 24.43 -11.93 12.41
CA PRO A 40 25.63 -12.55 11.84
C PRO A 40 26.17 -11.71 10.68
N ALA A 41 27.48 -11.42 10.69
CA ALA A 41 28.12 -10.49 9.75
C ALA A 41 28.02 -10.89 8.26
N GLU A 42 27.75 -12.17 7.99
CA GLU A 42 27.74 -12.75 6.63
C GLU A 42 26.39 -12.60 5.91
N LEU A 43 25.32 -12.17 6.59
CA LEU A 43 23.99 -12.11 5.99
C LEU A 43 23.65 -10.68 5.51
N GLN A 44 23.73 -10.46 4.19
CA GLN A 44 23.29 -9.21 3.55
C GLN A 44 21.81 -9.30 3.16
N ILE A 45 21.09 -8.18 3.25
CA ILE A 45 19.69 -8.09 2.78
C ILE A 45 19.71 -7.39 1.42
N GLU A 46 19.14 -8.03 0.39
CA GLU A 46 18.77 -7.35 -0.86
C GLU A 46 17.50 -6.51 -0.59
N ALA A 47 17.70 -5.25 -0.20
CA ALA A 47 16.62 -4.28 0.01
C ALA A 47 16.68 -3.17 -1.05
N PRO A 48 15.53 -2.56 -1.42
CA PRO A 48 15.47 -1.44 -2.36
C PRO A 48 16.48 -0.32 -2.03
N ALA A 49 16.89 0.42 -3.07
CA ALA A 49 17.89 1.49 -3.01
C ALA A 49 17.66 2.49 -1.87
N ASN A 50 16.39 2.77 -1.57
CA ASN A 50 15.93 3.77 -0.63
C ASN A 50 15.54 3.20 0.74
N SER A 51 15.80 1.92 1.01
CA SER A 51 15.50 1.34 2.32
C SER A 51 16.38 1.93 3.42
N VAL A 52 15.77 2.44 4.49
CA VAL A 52 16.47 3.06 5.62
C VAL A 52 16.90 2.01 6.64
N VAL A 53 16.00 1.15 7.11
CA VAL A 53 16.26 0.26 8.26
C VAL A 53 16.89 -1.06 7.87
N LEU A 54 16.54 -1.60 6.69
CA LEU A 54 16.83 -3.00 6.39
C LEU A 54 18.28 -3.23 5.93
N ARG A 55 18.93 -2.19 5.40
CA ARG A 55 20.32 -2.24 4.94
C ARG A 55 21.34 -2.34 6.07
N ALA A 56 21.01 -1.80 7.25
CA ALA A 56 21.91 -1.82 8.38
C ALA A 56 21.97 -3.21 9.03
N GLN A 57 23.16 -3.60 9.49
CA GLN A 57 23.36 -4.85 10.25
C GLN A 57 22.76 -4.78 11.65
N SER A 58 22.77 -3.59 12.24
CA SER A 58 22.23 -3.28 13.55
C SER A 58 21.59 -1.89 13.56
N THR A 59 20.76 -1.62 14.55
CA THR A 59 20.15 -0.30 14.76
C THR A 59 21.20 0.73 15.16
N ASP A 60 22.20 0.34 15.96
CA ASP A 60 23.29 1.25 16.30
C ASP A 60 24.08 1.63 15.05
N ALA A 61 24.43 0.66 14.19
CA ALA A 61 25.09 0.93 12.91
C ALA A 61 24.22 1.81 11.98
N LEU A 62 22.88 1.62 11.98
CA LEU A 62 21.96 2.48 11.26
C LEU A 62 22.04 3.93 11.74
N LEU A 63 21.97 4.12 13.06
CA LEU A 63 21.96 5.44 13.68
C LEU A 63 23.33 6.13 13.64
N GLU A 64 24.43 5.38 13.52
CA GLU A 64 25.76 5.94 13.25
C GLU A 64 25.91 6.42 11.79
N GLN A 65 25.27 5.73 10.84
CA GLN A 65 25.27 6.08 9.41
C GLN A 65 24.30 7.22 9.06
N ARG A 66 23.53 7.72 10.03
CA ARG A 66 22.51 8.76 9.83
C ARG A 66 22.71 9.88 10.83
N GLN A 67 22.38 11.10 10.41
CA GLN A 67 22.45 12.25 11.31
C GLN A 67 21.26 12.21 12.27
N VAL A 68 21.44 11.67 13.47
CA VAL A 68 20.41 11.68 14.50
C VAL A 68 20.21 13.10 15.02
N GLN A 69 19.04 13.68 14.75
CA GLN A 69 18.65 15.01 15.21
C GLN A 69 18.29 15.01 16.69
N ARG A 70 17.54 13.98 17.13
CA ARG A 70 17.07 13.86 18.52
C ARG A 70 16.89 12.39 18.89
N ARG A 71 17.28 12.02 20.13
CA ARG A 71 16.95 10.72 20.73
C ARG A 71 15.98 10.92 21.88
N MET A 72 14.97 10.06 21.97
CA MET A 72 13.93 10.12 22.99
C MET A 72 13.78 8.79 23.70
N SER A 73 13.73 8.83 25.03
CA SER A 73 13.45 7.69 25.90
C SER A 73 11.96 7.38 25.97
N VAL A 74 11.60 6.20 26.50
CA VAL A 74 10.21 5.82 26.75
C VAL A 74 9.45 6.83 27.63
N GLN A 75 10.10 7.46 28.62
CA GLN A 75 9.45 8.45 29.48
C GLN A 75 9.13 9.72 28.70
N GLN A 76 10.05 10.18 27.86
CA GLN A 76 9.84 11.35 27.01
C GLN A 76 8.72 11.10 25.99
N VAL A 77 8.74 9.93 25.33
CA VAL A 77 7.72 9.54 24.36
C VAL A 77 6.34 9.38 25.01
N ARG A 78 6.26 8.89 26.26
CA ARG A 78 4.99 8.81 27.00
C ARG A 78 4.47 10.19 27.41
N ALA A 79 5.35 11.11 27.78
CA ALA A 79 4.98 12.47 28.11
C ALA A 79 4.50 13.25 26.89
N GLN A 80 5.10 13.00 25.72
CA GLN A 80 4.75 13.62 24.44
C GLN A 80 4.69 12.57 23.32
N PRO A 81 3.56 11.84 23.18
CA PRO A 81 3.46 10.75 22.22
C PRO A 81 3.22 11.23 20.79
N VAL A 82 2.90 12.51 20.59
CA VAL A 82 2.82 13.15 19.27
C VAL A 82 4.10 13.97 19.06
N ILE A 83 4.98 13.45 18.21
CA ILE A 83 6.29 14.03 17.93
C ILE A 83 6.16 14.94 16.71
N GLN A 84 6.53 16.22 16.88
CA GLN A 84 6.67 17.17 15.77
C GLN A 84 7.95 16.84 15.01
N LEU A 85 7.82 16.66 13.70
CA LEU A 85 8.91 16.45 12.74
C LEU A 85 9.05 17.69 11.85
N GLU A 86 10.14 17.81 11.11
CA GLU A 86 10.36 18.94 10.20
C GLU A 86 9.19 19.16 9.22
N GLN A 87 8.59 18.07 8.72
CA GLN A 87 7.50 18.17 7.74
C GLN A 87 6.11 17.85 8.29
N GLY A 88 5.94 17.44 9.56
CA GLY A 88 4.63 17.04 10.07
C GLY A 88 4.61 16.53 11.51
N GLU A 89 3.71 15.59 11.80
CA GLU A 89 3.55 15.00 13.14
C GLU A 89 3.52 13.47 13.05
N ALA A 90 4.20 12.79 13.98
CA ALA A 90 4.15 11.34 14.15
C ALA A 90 3.51 10.98 15.49
N ASP A 91 2.41 10.22 15.45
CA ASP A 91 1.69 9.77 16.65
C ASP A 91 2.12 8.36 17.06
N LEU A 92 2.82 8.27 18.19
CA LEU A 92 3.29 7.02 18.79
C LEU A 92 2.32 6.41 19.81
N ARG A 93 1.14 7.01 20.05
CA ARG A 93 0.11 6.39 20.91
C ARG A 93 -0.26 4.96 20.48
N PRO A 94 -0.38 4.61 19.19
CA PRO A 94 -0.65 3.22 18.79
C PRO A 94 0.44 2.24 19.26
N VAL A 95 1.72 2.65 19.20
CA VAL A 95 2.84 1.84 19.69
C VAL A 95 2.77 1.70 21.20
N LEU A 96 2.56 2.81 21.92
CA LEU A 96 2.50 2.85 23.38
C LEU A 96 1.28 2.11 23.96
N ASN A 97 0.16 2.09 23.25
CA ASN A 97 -1.09 1.46 23.71
C ASN A 97 -1.22 0.01 23.26
N ASN A 98 -0.38 -0.48 22.35
CA ASN A 98 -0.42 -1.87 21.91
C ASN A 98 0.01 -2.80 23.06
N PRO A 99 -0.88 -3.64 23.62
CA PRO A 99 -0.51 -4.53 24.71
C PRO A 99 0.59 -5.52 24.29
N ALA A 100 0.68 -5.88 23.02
CA ALA A 100 1.71 -6.79 22.51
C ALA A 100 3.07 -6.12 22.23
N ALA A 101 3.18 -4.78 22.38
CA ALA A 101 4.46 -4.09 22.22
C ALA A 101 5.48 -4.61 23.25
N PRO A 102 6.75 -4.91 22.85
CA PRO A 102 7.78 -5.44 23.75
C PRO A 102 7.89 -4.68 25.09
N ILE A 103 7.84 -3.35 25.05
CA ILE A 103 7.94 -2.50 26.25
C ILE A 103 6.77 -2.71 27.23
N ASN A 104 5.57 -2.99 26.71
CA ASN A 104 4.37 -3.22 27.52
C ASN A 104 4.33 -4.65 28.06
N VAL A 105 4.84 -5.63 27.29
CA VAL A 105 5.08 -6.99 27.78
C VAL A 105 6.07 -6.98 28.94
N ALA A 106 7.19 -6.26 28.80
CA ALA A 106 8.20 -6.13 29.85
C ALA A 106 7.61 -5.60 31.17
N GLN A 107 6.79 -4.54 31.09
CA GLN A 107 6.13 -3.97 32.27
C GLN A 107 5.18 -4.95 32.97
N ARG A 108 4.39 -5.71 32.20
CA ARG A 108 3.50 -6.72 32.77
C ARG A 108 4.24 -7.89 33.40
N LEU A 109 5.32 -8.36 32.76
CA LEU A 109 6.15 -9.43 33.31
C LEU A 109 6.84 -8.99 34.61
N ARG A 110 7.37 -7.76 34.68
CA ARG A 110 7.92 -7.20 35.93
C ARG A 110 6.93 -7.11 37.07
N ALA A 111 5.66 -6.84 36.76
CA ALA A 111 4.59 -6.82 37.75
C ALA A 111 4.26 -8.23 38.29
N ARG A 112 4.80 -9.30 37.69
CA ARG A 112 4.57 -10.70 38.07
C ARG A 112 5.88 -11.50 38.11
N PRO A 113 6.80 -11.19 39.04
CA PRO A 113 8.10 -11.85 39.13
C PRO A 113 8.01 -13.36 39.38
N GLN A 114 6.87 -13.87 39.88
CA GLN A 114 6.62 -15.29 40.04
C GLN A 114 6.37 -16.05 38.72
N ILE A 115 6.22 -15.35 37.60
CA ILE A 115 5.95 -15.93 36.27
C ILE A 115 7.19 -15.82 35.37
N ALA A 116 7.89 -14.69 35.43
CA ALA A 116 9.08 -14.45 34.61
C ALA A 116 10.00 -13.39 35.23
N THR A 117 11.29 -13.51 34.92
CA THR A 117 12.30 -12.49 35.16
C THR A 117 12.60 -11.73 33.86
N VAL A 118 12.44 -10.40 33.89
CA VAL A 118 12.86 -9.50 32.80
C VAL A 118 14.32 -9.09 33.04
N ARG A 119 15.22 -9.48 32.14
CA ARG A 119 16.67 -9.23 32.23
C ARG A 119 17.04 -7.83 31.73
N ALA A 120 16.40 -7.41 30.63
CA ALA A 120 16.60 -6.10 30.01
C ALA A 120 15.36 -5.71 29.18
N ASP A 121 15.13 -4.43 29.01
CA ASP A 121 14.19 -3.88 28.04
C ASP A 121 14.57 -2.43 27.70
N THR A 122 14.24 -1.99 26.49
CA THR A 122 14.40 -0.59 26.09
C THR A 122 13.30 -0.18 25.11
N LEU A 123 12.96 1.11 25.11
CA LEU A 123 12.29 1.76 24.00
C LEU A 123 13.03 3.06 23.71
N GLU A 124 13.47 3.19 22.46
CA GLU A 124 14.20 4.34 21.95
C GLU A 124 13.54 4.84 20.68
N VAL A 125 13.38 6.16 20.58
CA VAL A 125 12.93 6.81 19.34
C VAL A 125 14.02 7.78 18.90
N ALA A 126 14.60 7.53 17.73
CA ALA A 126 15.57 8.40 17.11
C ALA A 126 14.94 9.15 15.94
N GLU A 127 15.04 10.47 15.95
CA GLU A 127 14.64 11.34 14.86
C GLU A 127 15.83 11.55 13.92
N ILE A 128 15.61 11.29 12.64
CA ILE A 128 16.55 11.47 11.53
C ILE A 128 15.86 12.34 10.46
N PRO A 129 16.59 12.96 9.51
CA PRO A 129 15.98 13.82 8.49
C PRO A 129 14.82 13.16 7.74
N GLU A 130 14.95 11.86 7.46
CA GLU A 130 13.96 11.08 6.73
C GLU A 130 12.76 10.64 7.58
N GLY A 131 12.79 10.75 8.92
CA GLY A 131 11.69 10.31 9.80
C GLY A 131 12.10 9.90 11.22
N LEU A 132 11.34 8.98 11.81
CA LEU A 132 11.62 8.37 13.10
C LEU A 132 12.03 6.91 12.95
N VAL A 133 13.08 6.49 13.64
CA VAL A 133 13.41 5.10 13.92
C VAL A 133 12.93 4.78 15.32
N VAL A 134 11.96 3.88 15.44
CA VAL A 134 11.40 3.42 16.73
C VAL A 134 11.93 2.02 17.01
N ARG A 135 12.72 1.89 18.07
CA ARG A 135 13.34 0.64 18.51
C ARG A 135 12.75 0.20 19.84
N GLN A 136 12.41 -1.08 19.94
CA GLN A 136 11.95 -1.72 21.17
C GLN A 136 12.72 -3.00 21.40
N PHE A 137 13.09 -3.27 22.65
CA PHE A 137 13.82 -4.45 23.04
C PHE A 137 13.28 -5.00 24.34
N ILE A 138 13.25 -6.33 24.48
CA ILE A 138 13.02 -7.03 25.75
C ILE A 138 13.83 -8.33 25.74
N ALA A 139 14.46 -8.65 26.86
CA ALA A 139 15.03 -9.96 27.18
C ALA A 139 14.36 -10.48 28.46
N TYR A 140 13.77 -11.68 28.42
CA TYR A 140 13.12 -12.28 29.57
C TYR A 140 13.30 -13.80 29.63
N GLN A 141 13.06 -14.36 30.81
CA GLN A 141 13.11 -15.79 31.08
C GLN A 141 11.90 -16.16 31.95
N LEU A 142 11.19 -17.24 31.63
CA LEU A 142 10.09 -17.71 32.48
C LEU A 142 10.63 -18.42 33.73
N GLU A 143 9.91 -18.27 34.84
CA GLU A 143 10.25 -18.93 36.10
C GLU A 143 10.02 -20.45 36.04
N PRO A 144 10.77 -21.24 36.84
CA PRO A 144 10.57 -22.69 36.94
C PRO A 144 9.11 -23.08 37.14
N GLY A 145 8.62 -24.04 36.34
CA GLY A 145 7.26 -24.54 36.45
C GLY A 145 6.14 -23.59 36.03
N ALA A 146 6.43 -22.35 35.58
CA ALA A 146 5.40 -21.39 35.13
C ALA A 146 4.50 -21.95 34.00
N CYS A 147 5.04 -22.87 33.21
CA CYS A 147 4.37 -23.51 32.08
C CYS A 147 3.89 -24.94 32.35
N SER A 148 4.09 -25.49 33.56
CA SER A 148 3.80 -26.89 33.88
C SER A 148 2.30 -27.19 34.02
N THR A 149 1.46 -26.17 34.28
CA THR A 149 0.03 -26.33 34.49
C THR A 149 -0.81 -25.49 33.52
N PRO A 150 -2.06 -25.89 33.21
CA PRO A 150 -2.95 -25.08 32.38
C PRO A 150 -3.23 -23.67 32.94
N SER A 151 -3.31 -23.53 34.26
CA SER A 151 -3.48 -22.23 34.93
C SER A 151 -2.23 -21.36 34.81
N GLY A 152 -1.04 -21.92 35.03
CA GLY A 152 0.24 -21.24 34.83
C GLY A 152 0.40 -20.76 33.38
N ARG A 153 0.13 -21.64 32.41
CA ARG A 153 0.13 -21.30 30.97
C ARG A 153 -0.80 -20.13 30.63
N ARG A 154 -2.02 -20.12 31.17
CA ARG A 154 -2.95 -18.98 31.01
C ARG A 154 -2.43 -17.71 31.69
N ALA A 155 -1.78 -17.82 32.85
CA ALA A 155 -1.21 -16.69 33.56
C ALA A 155 -0.06 -16.05 32.78
N VAL A 156 0.82 -16.86 32.17
CA VAL A 156 1.88 -16.45 31.24
C VAL A 156 1.27 -15.76 30.02
N ALA A 157 0.30 -16.40 29.36
CA ALA A 157 -0.44 -15.86 28.20
C ALA A 157 -1.06 -14.48 28.49
N ALA A 158 -1.67 -14.32 29.66
CA ALA A 158 -2.27 -13.05 30.08
C ALA A 158 -1.24 -11.90 30.24
N GLN A 159 0.06 -12.21 30.35
CA GLN A 159 1.11 -11.19 30.37
C GLN A 159 1.65 -10.87 28.96
N GLY A 160 1.22 -11.59 27.92
CA GLY A 160 1.72 -11.44 26.55
C GLY A 160 3.01 -12.21 26.26
N ALA A 161 3.43 -13.09 27.17
CA ALA A 161 4.37 -14.18 26.89
C ALA A 161 3.57 -15.47 26.66
N GLU A 162 4.13 -16.53 26.11
CA GLU A 162 3.42 -17.81 25.99
C GLU A 162 4.38 -18.97 26.18
N CYS A 163 3.83 -20.07 26.66
CA CYS A 163 4.53 -21.33 26.84
C CYS A 163 4.57 -22.13 25.53
N TRP A 164 5.68 -22.81 25.27
CA TRP A 164 5.82 -23.79 24.20
C TRP A 164 4.84 -24.95 24.38
N THR A 165 4.32 -25.50 23.28
CA THR A 165 3.35 -26.61 23.30
C THR A 165 3.79 -27.74 22.39
N ARG A 166 3.76 -28.98 22.88
CA ARG A 166 4.04 -30.16 22.05
C ARG A 166 2.90 -30.38 21.07
N GLN A 167 3.22 -30.60 19.81
CA GLN A 167 2.32 -30.98 18.73
C GLN A 167 2.63 -32.39 18.27
N SER A 168 1.58 -33.17 17.98
CA SER A 168 1.76 -34.46 17.30
C SER A 168 2.17 -34.25 15.84
N ASN A 169 2.87 -35.23 15.26
CA ASN A 169 3.22 -35.22 13.83
C ASN A 169 1.98 -35.05 12.94
N THR A 170 0.85 -35.66 13.30
CA THR A 170 -0.42 -35.51 12.58
C THR A 170 -0.93 -34.07 12.61
N ARG A 171 -0.92 -33.43 13.80
CA ARG A 171 -1.35 -32.03 13.92
C ARG A 171 -0.41 -31.11 13.15
N ARG A 172 0.89 -31.37 13.22
CA ARG A 172 1.92 -30.66 12.46
C ARG A 172 1.70 -30.78 10.96
N ALA A 173 1.49 -31.99 10.43
CA ALA A 173 1.20 -32.23 9.02
C ALA A 173 -0.11 -31.54 8.57
N SER A 174 -1.16 -31.59 9.40
CA SER A 174 -2.43 -30.91 9.10
C SER A 174 -2.29 -29.39 9.00
N SER A 175 -1.33 -28.79 9.71
CA SER A 175 -1.06 -27.35 9.64
C SER A 175 -0.56 -26.90 8.27
N PHE A 176 0.04 -27.78 7.46
CA PHE A 176 0.42 -27.45 6.09
C PHE A 176 -0.77 -27.42 5.12
N ALA A 177 -1.92 -27.98 5.51
CA ALA A 177 -3.13 -28.01 4.69
C ALA A 177 -4.20 -26.98 5.11
N ASN A 178 -3.99 -26.26 6.22
CA ASN A 178 -4.98 -25.33 6.78
C ASN A 178 -4.64 -23.85 6.49
N PRO A 179 -5.31 -23.19 5.51
CA PRO A 179 -5.03 -21.80 5.14
C PRO A 179 -5.45 -20.77 6.20
N GLN A 180 -6.38 -21.13 7.07
CA GLN A 180 -7.00 -20.20 8.02
C GLN A 180 -6.22 -20.10 9.33
N ALA A 181 -5.54 -21.18 9.72
CA ALA A 181 -4.99 -21.31 11.08
C ALA A 181 -3.48 -21.54 11.12
N SER A 182 -2.77 -21.49 9.99
CA SER A 182 -1.37 -21.88 9.95
C SER A 182 -0.54 -21.07 8.97
N ALA A 183 0.53 -20.48 9.49
CA ALA A 183 1.61 -19.90 8.70
C ALA A 183 2.37 -20.95 7.84
N ARG A 184 2.10 -22.25 8.01
CA ARG A 184 2.69 -23.34 7.19
C ARG A 184 1.87 -23.75 5.99
N TYR A 185 0.73 -23.11 5.76
CA TYR A 185 -0.15 -23.53 4.68
C TYR A 185 0.58 -23.54 3.33
N ILE A 186 0.57 -24.67 2.63
CA ILE A 186 1.06 -24.77 1.26
C ILE A 186 -0.12 -25.21 0.39
N ALA A 187 -0.53 -24.33 -0.51
CA ALA A 187 -1.69 -24.54 -1.38
C ALA A 187 -1.47 -25.74 -2.31
N ASN A 188 -0.28 -25.81 -2.93
CA ASN A 188 0.08 -26.88 -3.86
C ASN A 188 0.31 -28.21 -3.11
N PRO A 189 -0.46 -29.28 -3.42
CA PRO A 189 -0.32 -30.57 -2.74
C PRO A 189 1.07 -31.23 -2.85
N SER A 190 1.78 -31.06 -3.97
CA SER A 190 3.09 -31.72 -4.17
C SER A 190 4.21 -31.01 -3.39
N GLU A 191 4.21 -29.67 -3.41
CA GLU A 191 5.07 -28.85 -2.55
C GLU A 191 4.76 -29.11 -1.07
N ARG A 192 3.47 -29.20 -0.71
CA ARG A 192 3.04 -29.54 0.65
C ARG A 192 3.60 -30.88 1.12
N SER A 193 3.50 -31.92 0.30
CA SER A 193 4.03 -33.25 0.63
C SER A 193 5.55 -33.22 0.88
N ARG A 194 6.30 -32.52 0.00
CA ARG A 194 7.75 -32.34 0.16
C ARG A 194 8.11 -31.61 1.46
N ALA A 195 7.43 -30.51 1.74
CA ALA A 195 7.65 -29.73 2.97
C ALA A 195 7.31 -30.54 4.24
N ILE A 196 6.27 -31.37 4.22
CA ILE A 196 5.95 -32.27 5.34
C ILE A 196 7.07 -33.30 5.56
N ALA A 197 7.58 -33.91 4.48
CA ALA A 197 8.66 -34.87 4.56
C ALA A 197 9.95 -34.23 5.13
N GLU A 198 10.33 -33.07 4.61
CA GLU A 198 11.48 -32.29 5.09
C GLU A 198 11.33 -31.90 6.57
N ALA A 199 10.16 -31.37 6.95
CA ALA A 199 9.88 -31.02 8.35
C ALA A 199 9.95 -32.23 9.29
N ASN A 200 9.55 -33.41 8.83
CA ASN A 200 9.67 -34.65 9.61
C ASN A 200 11.13 -35.06 9.80
N THR A 201 11.96 -34.97 8.76
CA THR A 201 13.40 -35.26 8.85
C THR A 201 14.09 -34.32 9.82
N ILE A 202 13.89 -33.00 9.67
CA ILE A 202 14.50 -31.99 10.55
C ILE A 202 14.07 -32.20 12.01
N ALA A 203 12.80 -32.53 12.24
CA ALA A 203 12.31 -32.76 13.60
C ALA A 203 12.90 -34.03 14.25
N ALA A 204 13.16 -35.07 13.47
CA ALA A 204 13.81 -36.28 13.97
C ALA A 204 15.29 -36.00 14.32
N GLU A 205 16.01 -35.26 13.48
CA GLU A 205 17.39 -34.81 13.75
C GLU A 205 17.46 -34.01 15.05
N GLN A 206 16.56 -33.04 15.23
CA GLN A 206 16.50 -32.22 16.44
C GLN A 206 16.12 -33.00 17.69
N GLN A 207 15.18 -33.95 17.58
CA GLN A 207 14.77 -34.75 18.74
C GLN A 207 15.95 -35.61 19.22
N ALA A 208 16.70 -36.24 18.32
CA ALA A 208 17.87 -37.02 18.69
C ALA A 208 18.95 -36.19 19.42
N GLU A 209 19.15 -34.94 18.98
CA GLU A 209 20.06 -34.00 19.62
C GLU A 209 19.58 -33.60 21.03
N ILE A 210 18.29 -33.30 21.18
CA ILE A 210 17.69 -32.97 22.48
C ILE A 210 17.77 -34.16 23.43
N ASP A 211 17.51 -35.38 22.95
CA ASP A 211 17.59 -36.60 23.76
C ASP A 211 19.02 -36.81 24.27
N ALA A 212 20.03 -36.54 23.45
CA ALA A 212 21.43 -36.60 23.85
C ALA A 212 21.78 -35.54 24.91
N ASP A 213 21.32 -34.30 24.74
CA ASP A 213 21.54 -33.22 25.71
C ASP A 213 20.84 -33.53 27.05
N ILE A 214 19.61 -34.07 27.01
CA ILE A 214 18.85 -34.50 28.21
C ILE A 214 19.60 -35.62 28.93
N ALA A 215 20.11 -36.62 28.21
CA ALA A 215 20.90 -37.69 28.82
C ALA A 215 22.16 -37.15 29.52
N GLN A 216 22.84 -36.16 28.93
CA GLN A 216 23.97 -35.48 29.56
C GLN A 216 23.55 -34.71 30.81
N LEU A 217 22.41 -34.02 30.78
CA LEU A 217 21.86 -33.35 31.95
C LEU A 217 21.51 -34.34 33.06
N ARG A 218 20.95 -35.51 32.74
CA ARG A 218 20.69 -36.57 33.73
C ARG A 218 21.95 -37.05 34.42
N GLN A 219 23.02 -37.27 33.66
CA GLN A 219 24.33 -37.62 34.22
C GLN A 219 24.87 -36.53 35.14
N TYR A 220 24.69 -35.25 34.77
CA TYR A 220 25.06 -34.11 35.61
C TYR A 220 24.26 -34.10 36.92
N LEU A 221 22.94 -34.27 36.84
CA LEU A 221 22.03 -34.25 37.99
C LEU A 221 22.26 -35.45 38.93
N ALA A 222 22.85 -36.53 38.45
CA ALA A 222 23.21 -37.69 39.26
C ALA A 222 24.52 -37.50 40.06
N ASP A 223 25.38 -36.55 39.67
CA ASP A 223 26.65 -36.26 40.34
C ASP A 223 26.45 -35.28 41.52
N PRO A 224 26.61 -35.71 42.78
CA PRO A 224 26.36 -34.85 43.96
C PRO A 224 27.20 -33.58 43.98
N SER A 225 28.43 -33.63 43.47
CA SER A 225 29.33 -32.46 43.44
C SER A 225 28.80 -31.36 42.53
N ARG A 226 28.18 -31.77 41.42
CA ARG A 226 27.62 -30.90 40.39
C ARG A 226 26.24 -30.37 40.75
N ARG A 227 25.45 -31.12 41.53
CA ARG A 227 24.14 -30.69 42.04
C ARG A 227 24.24 -29.44 42.92
N ALA A 228 25.37 -29.25 43.61
CA ALA A 228 25.62 -28.08 44.44
C ALA A 228 25.54 -26.76 43.64
N ASP A 229 25.93 -26.77 42.35
CA ASP A 229 25.96 -25.57 41.50
C ASP A 229 24.57 -25.00 41.19
N ILE A 230 23.53 -25.86 41.17
CA ILE A 230 22.13 -25.47 40.91
C ILE A 230 21.26 -25.47 42.17
N GLY A 231 21.80 -25.98 43.29
CA GLY A 231 21.10 -26.17 44.55
C GLY A 231 20.33 -27.49 44.62
N GLU A 232 20.39 -28.14 45.79
CA GLU A 232 19.83 -29.48 46.02
C GLU A 232 18.33 -29.57 45.72
N ALA A 233 17.55 -28.57 46.10
CA ALA A 233 16.10 -28.55 45.87
C ALA A 233 15.74 -28.52 44.38
N GLU A 234 16.43 -27.69 43.60
CA GLU A 234 16.21 -27.60 42.15
C GLU A 234 16.73 -28.85 41.45
N ALA A 235 17.88 -29.39 41.86
CA ALA A 235 18.40 -30.64 41.35
C ALA A 235 17.41 -31.80 41.58
N THR A 236 16.86 -31.93 42.79
CA THR A 236 15.84 -32.95 43.11
C THR A 236 14.59 -32.76 42.25
N ARG A 237 14.11 -31.52 42.09
CA ARG A 237 12.93 -31.22 41.28
C ARG A 237 13.15 -31.63 39.82
N LEU A 238 14.26 -31.23 39.20
CA LEU A 238 14.59 -31.55 37.82
C LEU A 238 14.79 -33.06 37.62
N SER A 239 15.46 -33.73 38.56
CA SER A 239 15.65 -35.19 38.53
C SER A 239 14.33 -35.97 38.59
N ALA A 240 13.30 -35.41 39.22
CA ALA A 240 11.99 -36.04 39.34
C ALA A 240 11.10 -35.92 38.09
N LEU A 241 11.41 -35.01 37.16
CA LEU A 241 10.67 -34.87 35.90
C LEU A 241 10.95 -36.07 34.98
N SER A 242 9.99 -36.45 34.12
CA SER A 242 10.29 -37.34 32.98
C SER A 242 11.17 -36.62 31.96
N ASP A 243 11.76 -37.33 31.01
CA ASP A 243 12.59 -36.69 29.98
C ASP A 243 11.77 -35.71 29.12
N GLU A 244 10.52 -36.05 28.81
CA GLU A 244 9.62 -35.13 28.10
C GLU A 244 9.27 -33.90 28.92
N ALA A 245 8.98 -34.07 30.22
CA ALA A 245 8.66 -32.97 31.12
C ALA A 245 9.90 -32.08 31.40
N LEU A 246 11.09 -32.69 31.42
CA LEU A 246 12.36 -31.98 31.53
C LEU A 246 12.65 -31.19 30.26
N GLN A 247 12.45 -31.77 29.08
CA GLN A 247 12.53 -31.06 27.80
C GLN A 247 11.57 -29.86 27.77
N GLU A 248 10.32 -30.06 28.19
CA GLU A 248 9.32 -28.99 28.31
C GLU A 248 9.76 -27.88 29.27
N GLU A 249 10.33 -28.25 30.42
CA GLU A 249 10.83 -27.28 31.39
C GLU A 249 12.00 -26.46 30.82
N LEU A 250 12.97 -27.10 30.17
CA LEU A 250 14.15 -26.43 29.62
C LEU A 250 13.78 -25.48 28.47
N ILE A 251 12.92 -25.89 27.54
CA ILE A 251 12.50 -25.04 26.42
C ILE A 251 11.66 -23.84 26.88
N ASN A 252 10.82 -24.01 27.91
CA ASN A 252 10.03 -22.91 28.47
C ASN A 252 10.86 -21.94 29.32
N ARG A 253 11.99 -22.40 29.87
CA ARG A 253 12.98 -21.57 30.57
C ARG A 253 14.03 -20.95 29.67
N ALA A 254 13.90 -21.09 28.35
CA ALA A 254 14.77 -20.42 27.40
C ALA A 254 14.80 -18.91 27.65
N GLU A 255 15.96 -18.30 27.43
CA GLU A 255 16.08 -16.85 27.38
C GLU A 255 15.51 -16.38 26.04
N ILE A 256 14.52 -15.49 26.10
CA ILE A 256 13.83 -14.96 24.93
C ILE A 256 14.19 -13.48 24.81
N GLU A 257 14.85 -13.14 23.72
CA GLU A 257 15.12 -11.75 23.34
C GLU A 257 14.25 -11.39 22.14
N VAL A 258 13.53 -10.28 22.24
CA VAL A 258 12.71 -9.73 21.16
C VAL A 258 13.15 -8.30 20.92
N GLU A 259 13.63 -8.04 19.70
CA GLU A 259 13.93 -6.71 19.21
C GLU A 259 12.97 -6.38 18.06
N GLU A 260 12.39 -5.18 18.10
CA GLU A 260 11.48 -4.68 17.08
C GLU A 260 11.91 -3.29 16.66
N VAL A 261 12.12 -3.09 15.36
CA VAL A 261 12.56 -1.81 14.79
C VAL A 261 11.62 -1.40 13.67
N MET A 262 11.10 -0.18 13.78
CA MET A 262 10.16 0.42 12.84
C MET A 262 10.72 1.74 12.32
N PHE A 263 10.46 2.03 11.05
CA PHE A 263 10.67 3.36 10.50
C PHE A 263 9.35 4.05 10.16
N VAL A 264 9.21 5.27 10.65
CA VAL A 264 8.08 6.16 10.42
C VAL A 264 8.59 7.35 9.62
N PRO A 265 8.31 7.44 8.31
CA PRO A 265 8.87 8.51 7.49
C PRO A 265 8.38 9.90 7.93
N ASN A 266 9.23 10.91 7.73
CA ASN A 266 8.90 12.32 7.85
C ASN A 266 7.86 12.64 6.78
N LEU A 267 6.65 12.96 7.21
CA LEU A 267 5.52 13.21 6.32
C LEU A 267 5.43 14.70 6.09
N GLU A 268 5.23 15.18 4.85
CA GLU A 268 4.58 16.47 4.66
C GLU A 268 3.14 16.37 5.20
N ALA A 269 2.90 17.01 6.35
CA ALA A 269 1.56 17.23 6.88
C ALA A 269 0.67 17.99 5.87
N GLN A 270 1.25 18.63 4.84
CA GLN A 270 0.51 19.27 3.75
C GLN A 270 -0.16 18.27 2.79
N ASP A 271 0.38 17.05 2.62
CA ASP A 271 -0.21 16.04 1.73
C ASP A 271 -1.43 15.34 2.35
N LEU A 272 -1.49 15.22 3.68
CA LEU A 272 -2.66 14.68 4.40
C LEU A 272 -3.64 15.75 4.85
N ARG A 273 -3.16 16.94 5.21
CA ARG A 273 -4.02 18.10 5.32
C ARG A 273 -4.22 18.61 3.91
N ILE A 274 -5.14 17.95 3.17
CA ILE A 274 -5.87 18.57 2.05
C ILE A 274 -6.52 19.81 2.64
N ARG A 275 -5.75 20.88 2.77
CA ARG A 275 -6.27 22.20 2.97
C ARG A 275 -6.97 22.43 1.65
N ALA A 276 -8.30 22.32 1.67
CA ALA A 276 -9.17 23.11 0.83
C ALA A 276 -8.92 24.60 1.15
N ARG A 277 -7.66 25.06 1.06
CA ARG A 277 -7.40 26.44 0.74
C ARG A 277 -7.76 26.49 -0.74
N PRO A 278 -8.75 27.29 -1.14
CA PRO A 278 -8.80 27.73 -2.51
C PRO A 278 -7.51 28.53 -2.70
N ALA A 279 -6.42 27.87 -3.08
CA ALA A 279 -5.37 28.53 -3.79
C ALA A 279 -6.06 28.94 -5.09
N PHE A 280 -6.62 30.14 -5.09
CA PHE A 280 -6.81 30.93 -6.29
C PHE A 280 -5.40 31.20 -6.83
N GLY A 281 -4.71 30.15 -7.27
CA GLY A 281 -3.59 30.27 -8.16
C GLY A 281 -4.22 30.85 -9.41
N THR A 282 -4.00 32.15 -9.61
CA THR A 282 -3.94 32.71 -10.95
C THR A 282 -3.17 31.69 -11.78
N SER A 283 -3.86 30.94 -12.64
CA SER A 283 -3.16 30.09 -13.60
C SER A 283 -2.14 31.00 -14.24
N GLU A 284 -0.85 30.74 -14.04
CA GLU A 284 0.15 31.35 -14.89
C GLU A 284 -0.35 31.14 -16.29
N ARG A 285 -0.64 32.26 -16.98
CA ARG A 285 -1.08 32.20 -18.37
C ARG A 285 -0.06 31.29 -19.05
N PRO A 286 -0.46 30.19 -19.69
CA PRO A 286 0.47 29.49 -20.54
C PRO A 286 1.05 30.56 -21.47
N ARG A 287 2.39 30.69 -21.45
CA ARG A 287 3.09 31.55 -22.39
C ARG A 287 2.46 31.26 -23.74
N ARG A 288 1.96 32.31 -24.41
CA ARG A 288 1.53 32.22 -25.80
C ARG A 288 2.72 31.68 -26.58
N GLN A 289 2.78 30.36 -26.76
CA GLN A 289 3.45 29.80 -27.91
C GLN A 289 2.55 30.21 -29.06
N SER A 290 3.01 31.21 -29.81
CA SER A 290 2.57 31.37 -31.18
C SER A 290 2.62 29.99 -31.83
N PHE A 291 1.50 29.56 -32.39
CA PHE A 291 1.52 28.52 -33.41
C PHE A 291 2.35 29.07 -34.58
N GLU A 292 3.67 28.93 -34.50
CA GLU A 292 4.44 28.63 -35.70
C GLU A 292 4.15 27.16 -36.00
N LEU A 293 3.64 26.89 -37.19
CA LEU A 293 3.73 25.54 -37.73
C LEU A 293 5.22 25.20 -37.70
N ALA A 294 5.60 24.28 -36.81
CA ALA A 294 6.90 23.64 -36.89
C ALA A 294 7.02 23.08 -38.31
N ASP A 295 8.05 23.53 -39.02
CA ASP A 295 8.42 23.08 -40.35
C ASP A 295 8.62 21.56 -40.34
N VAL A 296 7.61 20.82 -40.78
CA VAL A 296 7.64 19.36 -41.03
C VAL A 296 8.56 19.03 -42.23
N SER A 297 9.19 20.04 -42.83
CA SER A 297 10.15 19.91 -43.93
C SER A 297 11.54 19.47 -43.47
N VAL A 298 12.00 19.89 -42.29
CA VAL A 298 13.38 19.64 -41.83
C VAL A 298 13.59 18.21 -41.34
N GLU A 299 12.62 17.61 -40.64
CA GLU A 299 12.71 16.20 -40.20
C GLU A 299 12.58 15.21 -41.37
N ARG A 300 11.90 15.63 -42.45
CA ARG A 300 11.72 14.80 -43.65
C ARG A 300 12.98 14.79 -44.52
N GLU A 301 13.69 15.91 -44.64
CA GLU A 301 14.99 15.95 -45.31
C GLU A 301 16.06 15.12 -44.57
N GLU A 302 16.07 15.12 -43.23
CA GLU A 302 16.99 14.27 -42.47
C GLU A 302 16.64 12.77 -42.57
N ALA A 303 15.36 12.42 -42.63
CA ALA A 303 14.93 11.04 -42.83
C ALA A 303 15.25 10.53 -44.24
N ASP A 304 15.02 11.36 -45.27
CA ASP A 304 15.31 11.02 -46.66
C ASP A 304 16.83 10.94 -46.91
N ALA A 305 17.63 11.80 -46.26
CA ALA A 305 19.10 11.72 -46.30
C ALA A 305 19.66 10.44 -45.67
N ARG A 306 19.05 9.93 -44.59
CA ARG A 306 19.45 8.65 -43.96
C ARG A 306 19.10 7.44 -44.82
N ILE A 307 17.98 7.49 -45.55
CA ILE A 307 17.56 6.41 -46.46
C ILE A 307 18.47 6.36 -47.70
N LEU A 308 18.88 7.51 -48.24
CA LEU A 308 19.85 7.62 -49.33
C LEU A 308 21.27 7.18 -48.91
N ALA A 309 21.70 7.53 -47.68
CA ALA A 309 22.99 7.09 -47.14
C ALA A 309 23.07 5.57 -46.87
N ALA A 310 21.92 4.91 -46.68
CA ALA A 310 21.81 3.47 -46.47
C ALA A 310 21.61 2.65 -47.77
N GLY A 311 21.73 3.28 -48.95
CA GLY A 311 21.59 2.60 -50.23
C GLY A 311 20.14 2.23 -50.61
N GLY A 312 19.14 2.83 -49.98
CA GLY A 312 17.73 2.63 -50.31
C GLY A 312 17.29 3.50 -51.50
N THR A 313 16.55 2.91 -52.45
CA THR A 313 15.85 3.67 -53.50
C THR A 313 14.57 4.30 -52.94
N ALA A 314 14.37 5.59 -53.18
CA ALA A 314 13.20 6.33 -52.71
C ALA A 314 11.89 5.81 -53.37
N PRO A 315 10.76 5.78 -52.65
CA PRO A 315 9.47 5.40 -53.23
C PRO A 315 8.90 6.51 -54.13
N GLU A 316 8.51 6.16 -55.35
CA GLU A 316 7.78 7.02 -56.28
C GLU A 316 6.44 7.48 -55.69
N SER A 317 6.31 8.78 -55.48
CA SER A 317 5.06 9.45 -55.10
C SER A 317 4.16 9.62 -56.33
N SER A 318 3.11 8.83 -56.43
CA SER A 318 2.04 8.96 -57.43
C SER A 318 0.99 10.00 -57.00
N LEU A 319 1.23 11.28 -57.32
CA LEU A 319 0.18 12.30 -57.33
C LEU A 319 0.20 13.04 -58.68
N PRO A 320 -0.94 13.15 -59.38
CA PRO A 320 -1.02 13.87 -60.64
C PRO A 320 -0.98 15.40 -60.42
N PRO A 321 -0.44 16.18 -61.38
CA PRO A 321 -0.27 17.62 -61.22
C PRO A 321 -1.61 18.37 -61.26
N ALA A 322 -1.75 19.34 -60.35
CA ALA A 322 -2.91 20.22 -60.28
C ALA A 322 -2.93 21.22 -61.45
N HIS A 323 -3.97 21.15 -62.29
CA HIS A 323 -4.27 22.15 -63.31
C HIS A 323 -4.70 23.48 -62.65
N ARG A 324 -3.89 24.53 -62.83
CA ARG A 324 -4.30 25.93 -62.65
C ARG A 324 -4.75 26.51 -63.98
N GLN A 325 -6.07 26.63 -64.17
CA GLN A 325 -6.66 27.55 -65.14
C GLN A 325 -7.81 28.28 -64.45
N GLY A 326 -7.61 29.56 -64.17
CA GLY A 326 -8.68 30.46 -63.75
C GLY A 326 -9.40 31.01 -64.98
N PRO A 327 -10.73 31.23 -64.93
CA PRO A 327 -11.44 31.89 -66.01
C PRO A 327 -11.29 33.41 -65.88
N THR A 328 -10.48 34.00 -66.76
CA THR A 328 -10.60 35.40 -67.20
C THR A 328 -11.75 35.47 -68.20
N ASP A 329 -12.91 35.99 -67.78
CA ASP A 329 -13.82 36.85 -68.54
C ASP A 329 -15.24 36.78 -67.97
N LEU A 330 -15.61 37.79 -67.18
CA LEU A 330 -17.01 38.14 -66.92
C LEU A 330 -17.20 39.63 -67.20
N ARG A 331 -17.70 39.92 -68.40
CA ARG A 331 -18.20 41.23 -68.81
C ARG A 331 -19.37 41.64 -67.93
N THR A 332 -19.29 42.85 -67.38
CA THR A 332 -20.40 43.55 -66.72
C THR A 332 -21.34 44.14 -67.77
N SER A 333 -22.59 43.67 -67.83
CA SER A 333 -23.70 44.40 -68.45
C SER A 333 -24.47 45.16 -67.36
N PRO A 334 -24.66 46.48 -67.46
CA PRO A 334 -25.46 47.23 -66.51
C PRO A 334 -26.93 47.20 -66.94
N THR A 335 -27.76 46.41 -66.27
CA THR A 335 -29.22 46.53 -66.36
C THR A 335 -29.73 47.09 -65.04
N ARG A 336 -30.28 48.31 -65.09
CA ARG A 336 -30.85 49.05 -63.97
C ARG A 336 -32.25 48.48 -63.66
N PRO A 337 -32.51 47.90 -62.47
CA PRO A 337 -33.87 47.57 -62.07
C PRO A 337 -34.53 48.82 -61.49
N GLN A 338 -35.56 49.33 -62.17
CA GLN A 338 -36.54 50.22 -61.58
C GLN A 338 -37.60 49.37 -60.87
N GLY A 339 -37.77 49.60 -59.56
CA GLY A 339 -38.80 48.93 -58.76
C GLY A 339 -38.42 48.86 -57.28
N MET A 340 -38.42 50.00 -56.59
CA MET A 340 -38.15 50.11 -55.15
C MET A 340 -39.35 50.76 -54.47
N THR A 341 -40.37 49.97 -54.15
CA THR A 341 -41.40 50.29 -53.14
C THR A 341 -42.03 48.98 -52.67
N ASP A 342 -41.32 48.21 -51.84
CA ASP A 342 -41.89 47.18 -50.96
C ASP A 342 -40.82 46.73 -49.95
N PHE A 343 -40.41 47.65 -49.08
CA PHE A 343 -39.72 47.30 -47.85
C PHE A 343 -40.76 46.97 -46.77
N GLN A 344 -41.48 45.85 -46.95
CA GLN A 344 -42.12 45.22 -45.80
C GLN A 344 -40.99 44.81 -44.85
N ALA A 345 -41.04 45.29 -43.60
CA ALA A 345 -40.10 44.89 -42.56
C ALA A 345 -40.01 43.37 -42.57
N ALA A 346 -38.79 42.83 -42.76
CA ALA A 346 -38.57 41.40 -42.81
C ALA A 346 -39.23 40.77 -41.56
N PRO A 347 -40.08 39.75 -41.72
CA PRO A 347 -40.74 39.13 -40.58
C PRO A 347 -39.66 38.69 -39.58
N GLN A 348 -39.82 39.10 -38.31
CA GLN A 348 -38.93 38.68 -37.24
C GLN A 348 -38.95 37.14 -37.21
N LEU A 349 -37.82 36.53 -37.59
CA LEU A 349 -37.68 35.07 -37.59
C LEU A 349 -37.46 34.61 -36.15
N ASP A 350 -38.44 33.90 -35.61
CA ASP A 350 -38.25 33.13 -34.38
C ASP A 350 -37.31 31.94 -34.68
N ILE A 351 -36.15 31.91 -34.03
CA ILE A 351 -35.13 30.86 -34.20
C ILE A 351 -35.01 30.11 -32.88
N SER A 352 -35.04 28.77 -32.93
CA SER A 352 -34.69 27.92 -31.78
C SER A 352 -33.73 26.83 -32.25
N GLU A 353 -32.56 26.76 -31.64
CA GLU A 353 -31.51 25.82 -32.00
C GLU A 353 -30.95 25.13 -30.75
N ASN A 354 -30.73 23.82 -30.85
CA ASN A 354 -30.10 23.02 -29.81
C ASN A 354 -28.83 22.42 -30.39
N ILE A 355 -27.68 22.87 -29.88
CA ILE A 355 -26.36 22.42 -30.32
C ILE A 355 -25.82 21.50 -29.22
N ALA A 356 -25.49 20.26 -29.58
CA ALA A 356 -24.82 19.36 -28.64
C ALA A 356 -23.41 19.90 -28.35
N VAL A 357 -23.05 19.95 -27.07
CA VAL A 357 -21.68 20.26 -26.64
C VAL A 357 -20.93 18.95 -26.52
N ASP A 358 -19.71 18.93 -27.06
CA ASP A 358 -18.88 17.74 -27.09
C ASP A 358 -18.66 17.17 -25.68
N ARG A 359 -18.57 15.84 -25.65
CA ARG A 359 -18.34 15.09 -24.43
C ARG A 359 -16.90 15.27 -23.97
N GLU A 360 -16.74 15.77 -22.76
CA GLU A 360 -15.44 15.96 -22.10
C GLU A 360 -15.31 15.08 -20.85
N PHE A 361 -14.06 14.80 -20.48
CA PHE A 361 -13.72 14.06 -19.28
C PHE A 361 -12.88 14.94 -18.37
N TYR A 362 -13.33 15.05 -17.13
CA TYR A 362 -12.63 15.73 -16.05
C TYR A 362 -12.16 14.69 -15.04
N LEU A 363 -11.04 14.95 -14.38
CA LEU A 363 -10.55 14.12 -13.29
C LEU A 363 -10.53 14.92 -11.99
N THR A 364 -11.05 14.33 -10.92
CA THR A 364 -10.92 14.86 -9.55
C THR A 364 -10.32 13.79 -8.66
N GLY A 365 -9.74 14.18 -7.52
CA GLY A 365 -9.17 13.24 -6.54
C GLY A 365 -7.69 13.47 -6.27
N PHE A 366 -6.99 12.45 -5.79
CA PHE A 366 -5.57 12.52 -5.40
C PHE A 366 -4.88 11.17 -5.53
N THR A 367 -3.55 11.18 -5.53
CA THR A 367 -2.70 9.98 -5.43
C THR A 367 -1.62 10.22 -4.37
N LEU A 368 -1.49 9.29 -3.42
CA LEU A 368 -0.51 9.26 -2.33
C LEU A 368 0.36 8.01 -2.47
N GLY A 369 1.67 8.17 -2.54
CA GLY A 369 2.63 7.05 -2.49
C GLY A 369 3.42 7.08 -1.18
N ARG A 370 3.59 5.94 -0.51
CA ARG A 370 4.46 5.83 0.68
C ARG A 370 5.30 4.58 0.65
N GLN A 371 6.38 4.59 1.43
CA GLN A 371 7.16 3.42 1.77
C GLN A 371 7.37 3.37 3.28
N HIS A 372 7.16 2.21 3.85
CA HIS A 372 7.31 1.91 5.27
C HIS A 372 8.17 0.66 5.42
N GLU A 373 8.94 0.61 6.49
CA GLU A 373 9.85 -0.49 6.77
C GLU A 373 9.70 -0.95 8.20
N TRP A 374 9.73 -2.26 8.36
CA TRP A 374 9.63 -2.94 9.64
C TRP A 374 10.56 -4.15 9.64
N ARG A 375 11.25 -4.35 10.75
CA ARG A 375 11.94 -5.61 11.04
C ARG A 375 11.69 -5.99 12.48
N LYS A 376 11.52 -7.28 12.70
CA LYS A 376 11.42 -7.85 14.04
C LYS A 376 12.36 -9.02 14.13
N ARG A 377 13.01 -9.15 15.26
CA ARG A 377 14.02 -10.14 15.52
C ARG A 377 13.67 -10.84 16.81
N VAL A 378 13.66 -12.17 16.76
CA VAL A 378 13.45 -13.03 17.90
C VAL A 378 14.65 -13.95 18.01
N SER A 379 15.29 -13.89 19.17
CA SER A 379 16.39 -14.76 19.56
C SER A 379 15.92 -15.62 20.73
N ILE A 380 16.11 -16.93 20.62
CA ILE A 380 15.76 -17.89 21.66
C ILE A 380 17.04 -18.64 22.01
N THR A 381 17.53 -18.44 23.22
CA THR A 381 18.69 -19.17 23.73
C THR A 381 18.23 -20.24 24.71
N VAL A 382 18.33 -21.49 24.29
CA VAL A 382 18.03 -22.65 25.15
C VAL A 382 19.32 -23.16 25.75
N ALA A 383 19.37 -23.24 27.08
CA ALA A 383 20.44 -23.92 27.81
C ALA A 383 20.02 -25.37 28.03
N TRP A 384 20.41 -26.27 27.13
CA TRP A 384 20.05 -27.69 27.22
C TRP A 384 20.77 -28.44 28.37
N CYS A 385 21.76 -27.80 28.96
CA CYS A 385 22.55 -28.25 30.10
C CYS A 385 23.10 -27.01 30.85
N ILE A 386 23.74 -27.24 32.00
CA ILE A 386 24.11 -26.16 32.92
C ILE A 386 25.34 -25.35 32.45
N TRP A 387 26.25 -25.96 31.68
CA TRP A 387 27.49 -25.32 31.22
C TRP A 387 27.75 -25.54 29.72
N GLY A 388 27.95 -24.45 28.96
CA GLY A 388 28.57 -24.49 27.62
C GLY A 388 27.70 -24.93 26.43
N CYS A 389 26.50 -25.45 26.66
CA CYS A 389 25.59 -26.00 25.64
C CYS A 389 24.42 -25.05 25.29
N LYS A 390 24.63 -23.74 25.41
CA LYS A 390 23.60 -22.76 25.02
C LYS A 390 23.46 -22.77 23.49
N LYS A 391 22.29 -23.15 23.00
CA LYS A 391 21.97 -23.08 21.57
C LYS A 391 21.04 -21.90 21.34
N THR A 392 21.48 -20.98 20.48
CA THR A 392 20.71 -19.78 20.13
C THR A 392 20.10 -19.95 18.76
N TYR A 393 18.78 -19.92 18.72
CA TYR A 393 17.97 -19.93 17.51
C TYR A 393 17.56 -18.51 17.20
N TYR A 394 17.63 -18.16 15.92
CA TYR A 394 17.44 -16.79 15.49
C TYR A 394 16.52 -16.72 14.29
N VAL A 395 15.55 -15.81 14.36
CA VAL A 395 14.73 -15.43 13.21
C VAL A 395 14.54 -13.91 13.20
N GLU A 396 14.85 -13.29 12.06
CA GLU A 396 14.58 -11.87 11.80
C GLU A 396 13.73 -11.76 10.53
N PRO A 397 12.39 -11.82 10.65
CA PRO A 397 11.51 -11.34 9.60
C PRO A 397 11.68 -9.83 9.39
N TYR A 398 11.70 -9.45 8.13
CA TYR A 398 11.61 -8.05 7.72
C TYR A 398 10.60 -7.89 6.61
N ALA A 399 10.00 -6.71 6.55
CA ALA A 399 9.11 -6.30 5.48
C ALA A 399 9.29 -4.81 5.22
N GLY A 400 9.39 -4.45 3.95
CA GLY A 400 9.05 -3.11 3.50
C GLY A 400 7.76 -3.17 2.71
N PHE A 401 6.86 -2.25 2.98
CA PHE A 401 5.68 -2.07 2.17
C PHE A 401 5.68 -0.64 1.65
N GLY A 402 5.71 -0.51 0.33
CA GLY A 402 5.22 0.68 -0.30
C GLY A 402 3.77 0.51 -0.70
N TYR A 403 3.03 1.62 -0.65
CA TYR A 403 1.69 1.67 -1.20
C TYR A 403 1.52 2.94 -2.02
N GLY A 404 1.10 2.77 -3.27
CA GLY A 404 0.51 3.80 -4.10
C GLY A 404 -1.01 3.74 -3.93
N PHE A 405 -1.56 4.68 -3.18
CA PHE A 405 -2.99 4.83 -2.95
C PHE A 405 -3.53 6.05 -3.69
N GLY A 406 -4.41 5.86 -4.64
CA GLY A 406 -5.07 6.95 -5.35
C GLY A 406 -6.58 6.78 -5.39
N LEU A 407 -7.29 7.88 -5.14
CA LEU A 407 -8.71 7.99 -5.42
C LEU A 407 -8.87 8.94 -6.59
N ARG A 408 -9.36 8.40 -7.70
CA ARG A 408 -9.47 9.09 -8.98
C ARG A 408 -10.91 8.99 -9.43
N PHE A 409 -11.56 10.13 -9.59
CA PHE A 409 -12.98 10.19 -9.86
C PHE A 409 -13.20 10.87 -11.21
N PRO A 410 -13.26 10.08 -12.28
CA PRO A 410 -13.52 10.59 -13.60
C PRO A 410 -14.99 11.01 -13.70
N VAL A 411 -15.19 12.25 -14.14
CA VAL A 411 -16.50 12.83 -14.35
C VAL A 411 -16.66 13.09 -15.84
N ARG A 412 -17.68 12.47 -16.43
CA ARG A 412 -18.09 12.79 -17.79
C ARG A 412 -18.97 14.03 -17.75
N MET A 413 -18.67 15.02 -18.57
CA MET A 413 -19.50 16.21 -18.79
C MET A 413 -19.87 16.27 -20.27
N ASP A 414 -21.16 16.28 -20.53
CA ASP A 414 -21.74 16.60 -21.83
C ASP A 414 -22.82 17.66 -21.63
N GLY A 415 -23.45 18.15 -22.70
CA GLY A 415 -24.51 19.13 -22.53
C GLY A 415 -25.16 19.58 -23.83
N THR A 416 -26.11 20.49 -23.69
CA THR A 416 -26.80 21.11 -24.82
C THR A 416 -26.77 22.62 -24.66
N TYR A 417 -26.27 23.31 -25.68
CA TYR A 417 -26.44 24.74 -25.85
C TYR A 417 -27.79 24.99 -26.52
N GLU A 418 -28.71 25.62 -25.81
CA GLU A 418 -30.04 25.96 -26.30
C GLU A 418 -30.08 27.46 -26.60
N TYR A 419 -30.30 27.84 -27.86
CA TYR A 419 -30.48 29.23 -28.28
C TYR A 419 -31.92 29.48 -28.72
N ARG A 420 -32.45 30.63 -28.34
CA ARG A 420 -33.77 31.11 -28.75
C ARG A 420 -33.72 32.60 -29.10
N HIS A 421 -34.11 32.95 -30.32
CA HIS A 421 -34.45 34.30 -30.72
C HIS A 421 -35.96 34.39 -30.87
N LYS A 422 -36.63 35.21 -30.06
CA LYS A 422 -38.07 35.41 -30.16
C LYS A 422 -38.44 36.87 -29.90
N ASN A 423 -39.22 37.48 -30.78
CA ASN A 423 -39.66 38.88 -30.67
C ASN A 423 -38.50 39.87 -30.46
N GLY A 424 -37.37 39.67 -31.14
CA GLY A 424 -36.17 40.50 -30.98
C GLY A 424 -35.38 40.28 -29.69
N GLN A 425 -35.79 39.34 -28.82
CA GLN A 425 -35.02 38.94 -27.64
C GLN A 425 -34.20 37.69 -27.92
N GLU A 426 -32.89 37.78 -27.69
CA GLU A 426 -31.96 36.65 -27.74
C GLU A 426 -31.80 36.06 -26.34
N ARG A 427 -31.93 34.74 -26.22
CA ARG A 427 -31.67 34.00 -24.98
C ARG A 427 -30.89 32.75 -25.31
N ALA A 428 -29.78 32.54 -24.59
CA ALA A 428 -29.02 31.31 -24.65
C ALA A 428 -28.99 30.63 -23.27
N PHE A 429 -28.96 29.30 -23.28
CA PHE A 429 -28.81 28.49 -22.09
C PHE A 429 -27.82 27.37 -22.36
N PHE A 430 -27.03 27.04 -21.35
CA PHE A 430 -26.29 25.79 -21.30
C PHE A 430 -26.96 24.82 -20.34
N ARG A 431 -27.23 23.60 -20.82
CA ARG A 431 -27.80 22.50 -20.04
C ARG A 431 -26.74 21.40 -19.90
N PRO A 432 -25.86 21.46 -18.88
CA PRO A 432 -24.86 20.43 -18.66
C PRO A 432 -25.53 19.15 -18.18
N VAL A 433 -24.93 18.02 -18.52
CA VAL A 433 -25.18 16.73 -17.90
C VAL A 433 -23.81 16.22 -17.45
N PHE A 434 -23.64 16.10 -16.13
CA PHE A 434 -22.43 15.53 -15.55
C PHE A 434 -22.77 14.31 -14.71
N GLN A 435 -21.92 13.29 -14.83
CA GLN A 435 -22.07 12.04 -14.10
C GLN A 435 -20.70 11.38 -13.82
N PRO A 436 -20.52 10.79 -12.63
CA PRO A 436 -19.38 9.91 -12.38
C PRO A 436 -19.45 8.69 -13.30
N VAL A 437 -18.30 8.27 -13.82
CA VAL A 437 -18.17 7.10 -14.69
C VAL A 437 -17.09 6.15 -14.14
N ASN A 438 -17.14 4.88 -14.57
CA ASN A 438 -15.98 3.99 -14.52
C ASN A 438 -15.26 4.19 -15.86
N ALA A 439 -14.10 4.85 -15.83
CA ALA A 439 -13.39 5.29 -17.02
C ALA A 439 -12.29 4.30 -17.39
N ASN A 440 -12.11 4.03 -18.68
CA ASN A 440 -10.96 3.26 -19.16
C ASN A 440 -9.72 4.14 -19.38
N THR A 441 -8.57 3.51 -19.65
CA THR A 441 -7.28 4.19 -19.89
C THR A 441 -7.34 5.32 -20.93
N ASN A 442 -8.12 5.17 -22.01
CA ASN A 442 -8.29 6.21 -23.04
C ASN A 442 -9.09 7.42 -22.52
N GLN A 443 -10.08 7.18 -21.67
CA GLN A 443 -10.83 8.26 -21.04
C GLN A 443 -9.96 9.04 -20.02
N TYR A 444 -9.07 8.35 -19.31
CA TYR A 444 -8.07 9.00 -18.45
C TYR A 444 -7.07 9.85 -19.24
N SER A 445 -6.53 9.35 -20.36
CA SER A 445 -5.58 10.12 -21.16
C SER A 445 -6.20 11.38 -21.77
N ARG A 446 -7.49 11.35 -22.11
CA ARG A 446 -8.24 12.54 -22.57
C ARG A 446 -8.38 13.64 -21.52
N THR A 447 -8.22 13.33 -20.23
CA THR A 447 -8.17 14.36 -19.18
C THR A 447 -6.85 15.14 -19.20
N GLY A 448 -5.88 14.75 -20.03
CA GLY A 448 -4.53 15.33 -20.05
C GLY A 448 -3.56 14.69 -19.05
N LEU A 449 -4.00 13.64 -18.34
CA LEU A 449 -3.17 12.91 -17.40
C LEU A 449 -1.98 12.25 -18.11
N ALA A 450 -0.78 12.41 -17.57
CA ALA A 450 0.44 11.86 -18.17
C ALA A 450 0.40 10.32 -18.23
N ASN A 451 1.02 9.72 -19.25
CA ASN A 451 0.97 8.27 -19.47
C ASN A 451 1.41 7.43 -18.26
N HIS A 452 2.42 7.88 -17.51
CA HIS A 452 2.91 7.20 -16.31
C HIS A 452 1.98 7.32 -15.10
N GLN A 453 0.93 8.13 -15.18
CA GLN A 453 -0.10 8.31 -14.14
C GLN A 453 -1.43 7.67 -14.53
N LEU A 454 -1.50 6.97 -15.67
CA LEU A 454 -2.74 6.35 -16.14
C LEU A 454 -3.16 5.17 -15.25
N PHE A 455 -2.22 4.42 -14.67
CA PHE A 455 -2.47 3.24 -13.81
C PHE A 455 -3.66 2.41 -14.31
N SER A 456 -3.58 1.96 -15.57
CA SER A 456 -4.60 1.16 -16.27
C SER A 456 -6.05 1.69 -16.21
N GLY A 457 -6.26 2.98 -15.93
CA GLY A 457 -7.58 3.60 -15.81
C GLY A 457 -8.36 3.27 -14.54
N GLN A 458 -7.72 2.96 -13.41
CA GLN A 458 -8.41 2.57 -12.17
C GLN A 458 -8.92 3.75 -11.31
N GLU A 459 -10.19 3.78 -10.90
CA GLU A 459 -10.68 4.80 -9.95
C GLU A 459 -10.07 4.67 -8.55
N LEU A 460 -9.75 3.45 -8.14
CA LEU A 460 -9.00 3.15 -6.94
C LEU A 460 -7.66 2.57 -7.38
N VAL A 461 -6.57 3.29 -7.15
CA VAL A 461 -5.23 2.74 -7.25
C VAL A 461 -4.85 2.28 -5.85
N ALA A 462 -4.53 1.00 -5.71
CA ALA A 462 -3.94 0.45 -4.49
C ALA A 462 -2.82 -0.50 -4.91
N GLU A 463 -1.77 0.08 -5.47
CA GLU A 463 -0.55 -0.66 -5.74
C GLU A 463 0.16 -0.87 -4.40
N ALA A 464 0.42 -2.12 -4.03
CA ALA A 464 1.35 -2.40 -2.94
C ALA A 464 2.55 -3.10 -3.52
N ASN A 465 3.71 -2.46 -3.40
CA ASN A 465 4.97 -3.14 -3.53
C ASN A 465 5.39 -3.57 -2.13
N ALA A 466 5.24 -4.85 -1.83
CA ALA A 466 5.78 -5.40 -0.62
C ALA A 466 7.03 -6.19 -0.98
N TYR A 467 8.10 -5.96 -0.25
CA TYR A 467 9.20 -6.90 -0.22
C TYR A 467 9.30 -7.40 1.21
N ALA A 468 9.50 -8.69 1.34
CA ALA A 468 9.64 -9.29 2.63
C ALA A 468 10.62 -10.45 2.55
N GLY A 469 11.26 -10.72 3.66
CA GLY A 469 12.22 -11.80 3.73
C GLY A 469 12.49 -12.18 5.16
N VAL A 470 13.32 -13.21 5.30
CA VAL A 470 13.73 -13.68 6.62
C VAL A 470 15.22 -13.97 6.60
N LEU A 471 15.86 -13.53 7.66
CA LEU A 471 17.20 -13.93 8.03
C LEU A 471 17.08 -14.96 9.14
N TYR A 472 17.79 -16.07 9.02
CA TYR A 472 17.74 -17.12 10.04
C TYR A 472 19.12 -17.69 10.31
N LYS A 473 19.30 -18.15 11.55
CA LYS A 473 20.43 -18.98 11.97
C LYS A 473 19.89 -20.09 12.85
N LEU A 474 20.07 -21.32 12.39
CA LEU A 474 19.75 -22.56 13.08
C LEU A 474 21.06 -23.22 13.56
N THR A 475 20.90 -24.33 14.29
CA THR A 475 21.98 -25.24 14.66
C THR A 475 22.77 -25.74 13.43
N HIS A 476 24.00 -26.22 13.65
CA HIS A 476 24.87 -26.79 12.60
C HIS A 476 25.30 -25.80 11.50
N ASN A 477 25.52 -24.52 11.86
CA ASN A 477 25.89 -23.46 10.91
C ASN A 477 24.92 -23.29 9.73
N ARG A 478 23.67 -23.77 9.86
CA ARG A 478 22.62 -23.51 8.88
C ARG A 478 22.11 -22.09 9.08
N SER A 479 22.71 -21.15 8.37
CA SER A 479 22.21 -19.78 8.26
C SER A 479 21.89 -19.46 6.81
N GLY A 480 20.92 -18.57 6.62
CA GLY A 480 20.56 -18.12 5.28
C GLY A 480 19.77 -16.83 5.32
N ASN A 481 19.68 -16.23 4.13
CA ASN A 481 18.73 -15.17 3.83
C ASN A 481 17.83 -15.68 2.70
N PHE A 482 16.62 -15.15 2.64
CA PHE A 482 15.94 -15.03 1.38
C PHE A 482 15.13 -13.73 1.42
N GLY A 483 15.00 -13.09 0.26
CA GLY A 483 14.09 -11.98 0.04
C GLY A 483 13.14 -12.34 -1.09
N VAL A 484 11.91 -11.83 -1.03
CA VAL A 484 10.99 -11.82 -2.16
C VAL A 484 10.47 -10.42 -2.33
N GLU A 485 10.51 -9.94 -3.56
CA GLU A 485 9.78 -8.76 -3.98
C GLU A 485 8.46 -9.21 -4.62
N VAL A 486 7.35 -8.79 -4.02
CA VAL A 486 6.00 -9.01 -4.54
C VAL A 486 5.42 -7.63 -4.86
N GLY A 487 5.53 -7.24 -6.13
CA GLY A 487 4.67 -6.22 -6.70
C GLY A 487 3.29 -6.83 -6.94
N THR A 488 2.26 -6.35 -6.24
CA THR A 488 0.88 -6.76 -6.51
C THR A 488 -0.02 -5.54 -6.47
N ASP A 489 -0.82 -5.40 -7.51
CA ASP A 489 -1.99 -4.55 -7.46
C ASP A 489 -3.00 -5.20 -6.51
N LEU A 490 -3.18 -4.62 -5.32
CA LEU A 490 -4.11 -5.16 -4.33
C LEU A 490 -5.56 -5.06 -4.81
N THR A 491 -5.83 -4.17 -5.77
CA THR A 491 -7.17 -3.93 -6.27
C THR A 491 -7.71 -5.13 -7.05
N ASP A 492 -6.84 -5.91 -7.71
CA ASP A 492 -7.20 -7.18 -8.38
C ASP A 492 -7.83 -8.20 -7.43
N ARG A 493 -7.60 -8.04 -6.12
CA ARG A 493 -8.05 -8.97 -5.09
C ARG A 493 -9.16 -8.39 -4.20
N LEU A 494 -9.63 -7.18 -4.48
CA LEU A 494 -10.76 -6.58 -3.79
C LEU A 494 -12.08 -7.18 -4.27
N PRO A 495 -13.06 -7.36 -3.37
CA PRO A 495 -14.40 -7.78 -3.77
C PRO A 495 -15.14 -6.67 -4.51
N SER A 496 -16.19 -7.04 -5.23
CA SER A 496 -17.14 -6.08 -5.82
C SER A 496 -17.65 -5.09 -4.75
N PRO A 497 -17.76 -3.79 -5.05
CA PRO A 497 -17.61 -3.18 -6.37
C PRO A 497 -16.17 -2.75 -6.75
N PHE A 498 -15.15 -2.99 -5.91
CA PHE A 498 -13.80 -2.43 -6.08
C PHE A 498 -12.80 -3.34 -6.82
N THR A 499 -13.28 -4.42 -7.42
CA THR A 499 -12.44 -5.42 -8.12
C THR A 499 -11.64 -4.77 -9.25
N ASN A 500 -10.33 -5.07 -9.31
CA ASN A 500 -9.34 -4.51 -10.23
C ASN A 500 -9.21 -2.97 -10.16
N GLY A 501 -9.69 -2.36 -9.07
CA GLY A 501 -9.62 -0.91 -8.85
C GLY A 501 -10.62 -0.13 -9.68
N GLN A 502 -11.46 -0.84 -10.44
CA GLN A 502 -12.45 -0.28 -11.34
C GLN A 502 -13.81 -0.30 -10.67
N PHE A 503 -14.33 0.87 -10.38
CA PHE A 503 -15.66 1.00 -9.80
C PHE A 503 -16.31 2.28 -10.26
N LYS A 504 -17.65 2.30 -10.33
CA LYS A 504 -18.38 3.54 -10.56
C LYS A 504 -18.44 4.32 -9.25
N PRO A 505 -17.87 5.53 -9.15
CA PRO A 505 -17.97 6.33 -7.93
C PRO A 505 -19.45 6.61 -7.58
N PRO A 506 -19.81 6.64 -6.28
CA PRO A 506 -21.20 6.83 -5.86
C PRO A 506 -21.74 8.18 -6.34
N SER A 507 -22.92 8.22 -6.93
CA SER A 507 -23.54 9.51 -7.29
C SER A 507 -23.88 10.31 -6.01
N PRO A 508 -24.05 11.64 -6.08
CA PRO A 508 -24.48 12.43 -4.92
C PRO A 508 -25.69 11.81 -4.20
N GLY A 509 -25.58 11.62 -2.89
CA GLY A 509 -26.59 10.96 -2.04
C GLY A 509 -26.45 9.43 -1.93
N GLN A 510 -25.44 8.81 -2.57
CA GLN A 510 -25.22 7.35 -2.49
C GLN A 510 -24.01 7.00 -1.62
N THR A 511 -24.07 5.81 -1.01
CA THR A 511 -22.99 5.21 -0.20
C THR A 511 -22.70 3.80 -0.72
N THR A 512 -21.43 3.42 -0.80
CA THR A 512 -21.01 2.04 -1.08
C THR A 512 -21.04 1.22 0.21
N PRO A 513 -21.42 -0.07 0.19
CA PRO A 513 -21.33 -0.93 1.37
C PRO A 513 -19.90 -0.97 1.95
N PRO A 514 -19.73 -0.97 3.29
CA PRO A 514 -18.42 -1.07 3.89
C PRO A 514 -17.77 -2.43 3.58
N VAL A 515 -16.51 -2.41 3.17
CA VAL A 515 -15.70 -3.60 2.87
C VAL A 515 -14.67 -3.78 3.98
N ILE A 516 -14.62 -4.95 4.61
CA ILE A 516 -13.53 -5.36 5.49
C ILE A 516 -12.95 -6.64 4.91
N ARG A 517 -11.67 -6.63 4.53
CA ARG A 517 -11.04 -7.79 3.90
C ARG A 517 -9.59 -7.97 4.28
N THR A 518 -9.23 -9.20 4.64
CA THR A 518 -7.85 -9.70 4.60
C THR A 518 -7.64 -10.39 3.25
N ILE A 519 -6.56 -10.04 2.55
CA ILE A 519 -6.21 -10.60 1.24
C ILE A 519 -5.28 -11.80 1.48
N GLU A 520 -5.83 -12.92 1.92
CA GLU A 520 -5.06 -14.11 2.30
C GLU A 520 -4.31 -14.76 1.13
N GLN A 521 -4.74 -14.47 -0.11
CA GLN A 521 -4.06 -14.97 -1.31
C GLN A 521 -2.74 -14.26 -1.60
N VAL A 522 -2.52 -13.09 -1.00
CA VAL A 522 -1.25 -12.38 -1.06
C VAL A 522 -0.52 -12.67 0.25
N ASP A 523 0.53 -13.47 0.15
CA ASP A 523 1.54 -13.57 1.18
C ASP A 523 2.73 -12.72 0.73
N PHE A 524 3.01 -11.63 1.42
CA PHE A 524 4.15 -10.77 1.11
C PHE A 524 5.49 -11.51 1.24
N LEU A 525 5.53 -12.63 1.97
CA LEU A 525 6.70 -13.51 2.06
C LEU A 525 6.71 -14.59 0.96
N ALA A 526 5.72 -14.60 0.07
CA ALA A 526 5.52 -15.56 -1.02
C ALA A 526 5.74 -17.03 -0.61
N ASN A 527 5.29 -17.39 0.60
CA ASN A 527 5.44 -18.71 1.19
C ASN A 527 6.89 -19.20 1.35
N ARG A 528 7.89 -18.31 1.20
CA ARG A 528 9.32 -18.66 1.29
C ARG A 528 9.87 -18.57 2.70
N ALA A 529 9.17 -17.88 3.61
CA ALA A 529 9.47 -17.85 5.03
C ALA A 529 9.03 -19.15 5.74
N SER A 530 9.39 -20.32 5.21
CA SER A 530 9.04 -21.62 5.81
C SER A 530 10.27 -22.52 5.80
N PHE A 531 11.07 -22.45 6.86
CA PHE A 531 12.37 -23.14 6.99
C PHE A 531 12.26 -24.48 7.73
N GLY A 532 11.18 -25.22 7.46
CA GLY A 532 10.81 -26.39 8.25
C GLY A 532 10.36 -25.99 9.65
N ILE A 533 11.32 -25.69 10.52
CA ILE A 533 11.11 -25.46 11.95
C ILE A 533 10.83 -24.01 12.34
N VAL A 534 10.90 -23.05 11.43
CA VAL A 534 10.48 -21.67 11.72
C VAL A 534 9.90 -21.07 10.45
N GLY A 535 8.87 -20.25 10.61
CA GLY A 535 8.35 -19.54 9.46
C GLY A 535 7.35 -18.44 9.76
N ALA A 536 6.97 -17.70 8.73
CA ALA A 536 6.07 -16.57 8.81
C ALA A 536 5.29 -16.35 7.51
N LYS A 537 4.18 -15.64 7.60
CA LYS A 537 3.37 -15.12 6.50
C LYS A 537 2.90 -13.72 6.84
N ILE A 538 2.77 -12.86 5.85
CA ILE A 538 2.24 -11.51 6.05
C ILE A 538 1.18 -11.25 4.98
N HIS A 539 -0.06 -11.04 5.42
CA HIS A 539 -1.20 -10.78 4.54
C HIS A 539 -1.65 -9.33 4.67
N PRO A 540 -1.87 -8.59 3.57
CA PRO A 540 -2.48 -7.27 3.65
C PRO A 540 -3.96 -7.35 4.03
N ALA A 541 -4.43 -6.34 4.74
CA ALA A 541 -5.84 -6.18 5.09
C ALA A 541 -6.28 -4.73 4.88
N VAL A 542 -7.56 -4.54 4.54
CA VAL A 542 -8.13 -3.21 4.31
C VAL A 542 -9.56 -3.14 4.81
N LYS A 543 -9.92 -2.00 5.40
CA LYS A 543 -11.30 -1.60 5.65
C LYS A 543 -11.63 -0.36 4.83
N MET A 544 -12.69 -0.35 4.04
CA MET A 544 -13.05 0.73 3.11
C MET A 544 -14.54 1.08 3.15
N GLU A 545 -14.86 2.36 3.01
CA GLU A 545 -16.22 2.88 2.81
C GLU A 545 -16.16 4.19 2.02
N LEU A 546 -17.03 4.37 1.01
CA LEU A 546 -17.15 5.59 0.21
C LEU A 546 -18.59 6.10 0.21
N PHE A 547 -18.76 7.42 0.29
CA PHE A 547 -20.03 8.11 0.07
C PHE A 547 -19.82 9.45 -0.66
N SER A 548 -20.88 9.99 -1.23
CA SER A 548 -20.85 11.22 -2.02
C SER A 548 -21.96 12.16 -1.60
N ASN A 549 -21.64 13.44 -1.34
CA ASN A 549 -22.65 14.43 -0.96
C ASN A 549 -22.90 15.49 -2.04
N GLY A 550 -22.10 15.57 -3.10
CA GLY A 550 -22.29 16.59 -4.13
C GLY A 550 -21.27 16.53 -5.26
N LEU A 551 -21.68 16.99 -6.44
CA LEU A 551 -20.84 17.16 -7.62
C LEU A 551 -21.22 18.48 -8.28
N SER A 552 -20.24 19.33 -8.57
CA SER A 552 -20.49 20.63 -9.20
C SER A 552 -19.36 21.07 -10.12
N PHE A 553 -19.65 22.04 -10.98
CA PHE A 553 -18.71 22.69 -11.89
C PHE A 553 -18.86 24.21 -11.80
N ARG A 554 -17.92 24.96 -12.37
CA ARG A 554 -18.07 26.40 -12.64
C ARG A 554 -18.27 26.66 -14.13
N LEU A 555 -19.31 27.42 -14.44
CA LEU A 555 -19.55 27.99 -15.77
C LEU A 555 -19.15 29.45 -15.75
N ARG A 556 -18.09 29.80 -16.47
CA ARG A 556 -17.69 31.20 -16.69
C ARG A 556 -18.25 31.67 -18.02
N ASP A 557 -19.14 32.63 -17.99
CA ASP A 557 -19.61 33.33 -19.20
C ASP A 557 -18.66 34.49 -19.49
N HIS A 558 -18.00 34.46 -20.65
CA HIS A 558 -17.06 35.51 -21.05
C HIS A 558 -17.75 36.73 -21.67
N VAL A 559 -19.01 36.59 -22.11
CA VAL A 559 -19.81 37.70 -22.64
C VAL A 559 -20.43 38.47 -21.48
N ALA A 560 -21.07 37.77 -20.54
CA ALA A 560 -21.63 38.38 -19.32
C ALA A 560 -20.56 38.79 -18.29
N ASN A 561 -19.33 38.26 -18.43
CA ASN A 561 -18.26 38.34 -17.45
C ASN A 561 -18.71 37.90 -16.04
N ASN A 562 -19.51 36.83 -15.96
CA ASN A 562 -19.98 36.26 -14.70
C ASN A 562 -19.49 34.81 -14.54
N THR A 563 -19.66 34.25 -13.34
CA THR A 563 -19.34 32.85 -13.06
C THR A 563 -20.45 32.24 -12.23
N ILE A 564 -20.97 31.09 -12.68
CA ILE A 564 -22.11 30.40 -12.10
C ILE A 564 -21.67 29.02 -11.65
N THR A 565 -22.00 28.63 -10.42
CA THR A 565 -21.81 27.26 -9.95
C THR A 565 -22.93 26.37 -10.49
N MET A 566 -22.55 25.31 -11.19
CA MET A 566 -23.46 24.29 -11.72
C MET A 566 -23.43 23.07 -10.79
N SER A 567 -24.36 22.99 -9.84
CA SER A 567 -24.48 21.86 -8.89
C SER A 567 -25.57 20.85 -9.27
N GLU A 568 -26.40 21.17 -10.26
CA GLU A 568 -27.50 20.31 -10.71
C GLU A 568 -27.30 19.92 -12.18
N SER A 569 -27.17 18.61 -12.41
CA SER A 569 -27.09 18.00 -13.74
C SER A 569 -28.47 18.10 -14.42
N GLY A 570 -28.48 18.51 -15.69
CA GLY A 570 -29.69 18.70 -16.49
C GLY A 570 -30.42 20.03 -16.24
N LYS A 571 -29.95 20.90 -15.34
CA LYS A 571 -30.49 22.25 -15.13
C LYS A 571 -30.05 23.20 -16.25
N ARG A 572 -30.89 24.19 -16.59
CA ARG A 572 -30.52 25.26 -17.54
C ARG A 572 -29.80 26.39 -16.81
N TYR A 573 -28.67 26.82 -17.35
CA TYR A 573 -27.90 27.97 -16.89
C TYR A 573 -27.87 29.04 -17.99
N PRO A 574 -28.25 30.29 -17.71
CA PRO A 574 -28.30 31.34 -18.73
C PRO A 574 -26.90 31.69 -19.24
N LEU A 575 -26.82 32.03 -20.52
CA LEU A 575 -25.63 32.55 -21.20
C LEU A 575 -25.99 33.81 -21.99
N GLU A 576 -25.07 34.76 -22.03
CA GLU A 576 -25.16 35.97 -22.85
C GLU A 576 -24.61 35.74 -24.26
N VAL A 577 -25.26 36.40 -25.22
CA VAL A 577 -24.88 36.39 -26.64
C VAL A 577 -24.34 37.76 -27.01
N ASN A 578 -23.13 37.84 -27.55
CA ASN A 578 -22.55 39.12 -27.93
C ASN A 578 -23.14 39.66 -29.25
N ASN A 579 -22.78 40.90 -29.61
CA ASN A 579 -23.23 41.54 -30.86
C ASN A 579 -22.87 40.77 -32.14
N ASN A 580 -21.86 39.90 -32.09
CA ASN A 580 -21.46 39.03 -33.20
C ASN A 580 -22.20 37.68 -33.19
N ARG A 581 -23.24 37.55 -32.35
CA ARG A 581 -24.03 36.33 -32.16
C ARG A 581 -23.22 35.13 -31.70
N PHE A 582 -22.23 35.35 -30.84
CA PHE A 582 -21.50 34.28 -30.18
C PHE A 582 -21.78 34.26 -28.69
N SER A 583 -22.02 33.05 -28.18
CA SER A 583 -21.83 32.72 -26.77
C SER A 583 -20.40 32.21 -26.60
N ARG A 584 -19.68 32.77 -25.62
CA ARG A 584 -18.33 32.33 -25.26
C ARG A 584 -18.32 32.00 -23.78
N PHE A 585 -18.10 30.75 -23.45
CA PHE A 585 -18.14 30.29 -22.06
C PHE A 585 -17.10 29.20 -21.81
N ARG A 586 -16.73 29.03 -20.54
CA ARG A 586 -15.82 27.98 -20.08
C ARG A 586 -16.50 27.15 -19.01
N VAL A 587 -16.47 25.84 -19.15
CA VAL A 587 -16.80 24.90 -18.07
C VAL A 587 -15.50 24.49 -17.41
N SER A 588 -15.40 24.62 -16.09
CA SER A 588 -14.14 24.42 -15.36
C SER A 588 -14.37 24.04 -13.91
N ASP A 589 -13.28 23.78 -13.19
CA ASP A 589 -13.25 23.58 -11.75
C ASP A 589 -14.28 22.54 -11.27
N PRO A 590 -14.18 21.26 -11.73
CA PRO A 590 -14.99 20.20 -11.16
C PRO A 590 -14.72 20.14 -9.65
N VAL A 591 -15.79 20.11 -8.86
CA VAL A 591 -15.74 19.91 -7.41
C VAL A 591 -16.59 18.72 -7.07
N TYR A 592 -15.93 17.65 -6.63
CA TYR A 592 -16.57 16.42 -6.20
C TYR A 592 -16.46 16.27 -4.68
N ASN A 593 -17.59 16.38 -3.97
CA ASN A 593 -17.65 16.17 -2.54
C ASN A 593 -17.83 14.68 -2.21
N LEU A 594 -16.77 14.09 -1.65
CA LEU A 594 -16.73 12.67 -1.31
C LEU A 594 -16.27 12.46 0.13
N GLY A 595 -16.94 11.54 0.81
CA GLY A 595 -16.48 10.95 2.04
C GLY A 595 -15.83 9.60 1.78
N PHE A 596 -14.72 9.36 2.45
CA PHE A 596 -13.95 8.15 2.31
C PHE A 596 -13.35 7.80 3.66
N GLN A 597 -13.46 6.53 4.01
CA GLN A 597 -12.75 5.96 5.13
C GLN A 597 -12.00 4.73 4.67
N MET A 598 -10.67 4.76 4.77
CA MET A 598 -9.84 3.58 4.65
C MET A 598 -8.96 3.41 5.86
N THR A 599 -8.83 2.17 6.33
CA THR A 599 -7.84 1.80 7.34
C THR A 599 -7.04 0.62 6.80
N PRO A 600 -5.75 0.82 6.46
CA PRO A 600 -4.89 -0.29 6.09
C PRO A 600 -4.55 -1.12 7.33
N GLY A 601 -4.28 -2.40 7.10
CA GLY A 601 -3.83 -3.34 8.11
C GLY A 601 -2.96 -4.42 7.50
N LEU A 602 -2.30 -5.17 8.37
CA LEU A 602 -1.58 -6.39 8.07
C LEU A 602 -2.08 -7.49 9.00
N VAL A 603 -2.01 -8.74 8.55
CA VAL A 603 -2.15 -9.92 9.40
C VAL A 603 -0.83 -10.66 9.29
N GLY A 604 0.03 -10.47 10.28
CA GLY A 604 1.25 -11.25 10.42
C GLY A 604 0.91 -12.59 11.06
N ARG A 605 1.40 -13.68 10.50
CA ARG A 605 1.31 -15.02 11.07
C ARG A 605 2.73 -15.57 11.20
N ALA A 606 3.14 -16.06 12.35
CA ALA A 606 4.45 -16.69 12.53
C ALA A 606 4.34 -18.02 13.24
N TYR A 607 5.36 -18.87 13.08
CA TYR A 607 5.51 -20.10 13.83
C TYR A 607 6.98 -20.41 14.11
N VAL A 608 7.23 -21.06 15.24
CA VAL A 608 8.48 -21.76 15.53
C VAL A 608 8.14 -23.15 16.02
N ASP A 609 8.83 -24.13 15.45
CA ASP A 609 8.94 -25.50 15.91
C ASP A 609 10.33 -25.77 16.46
N ILE A 610 10.41 -26.55 17.51
CA ILE A 610 11.64 -27.17 17.98
C ILE A 610 11.29 -28.64 18.20
N ALA A 611 11.75 -29.50 17.30
CA ALA A 611 11.29 -30.87 17.15
C ALA A 611 9.76 -30.96 17.00
N VAL A 612 9.06 -31.40 18.05
CA VAL A 612 7.58 -31.50 18.12
C VAL A 612 6.95 -30.33 18.86
N TRP A 613 7.72 -29.42 19.44
CA TRP A 613 7.19 -28.28 20.19
C TRP A 613 6.93 -27.12 19.25
N SER A 614 5.68 -26.69 19.14
CA SER A 614 5.27 -25.60 18.28
C SER A 614 4.74 -24.41 19.06
N ARG A 615 4.94 -23.24 18.48
CA ARG A 615 4.32 -21.99 18.88
C ARG A 615 3.91 -21.24 17.62
N ASN A 616 2.67 -20.77 17.56
CA ASN A 616 2.13 -19.97 16.47
C ASN A 616 1.68 -18.63 17.02
N TRP A 617 1.76 -17.60 16.20
CA TRP A 617 1.26 -16.28 16.52
C TRP A 617 0.50 -15.70 15.34
N ASP A 618 -0.67 -15.11 15.60
CA ASP A 618 -1.43 -14.32 14.64
C ASP A 618 -1.59 -12.90 15.18
N TRP A 619 -1.13 -11.92 14.42
CA TRP A 619 -1.13 -10.52 14.79
C TRP A 619 -1.88 -9.70 13.73
N PRO A 620 -3.18 -9.45 13.91
CA PRO A 620 -3.85 -8.41 13.15
C PRO A 620 -3.34 -7.05 13.62
N VAL A 621 -2.57 -6.38 12.77
CA VAL A 621 -2.05 -5.05 13.01
C VAL A 621 -2.82 -4.09 12.11
N TRP A 622 -3.73 -3.33 12.72
CA TRP A 622 -4.34 -2.20 12.04
C TRP A 622 -3.45 -0.97 12.26
N PHE A 623 -3.42 -0.09 11.26
CA PHE A 623 -2.72 1.18 11.38
C PHE A 623 -3.73 2.34 11.38
N PRO A 624 -4.45 2.60 12.50
CA PRO A 624 -5.39 3.72 12.59
C PRO A 624 -4.75 5.07 12.30
N GLN A 625 -3.45 5.22 12.55
CA GLN A 625 -2.69 6.42 12.20
C GLN A 625 -2.51 6.61 10.69
N LEU A 626 -2.58 5.52 9.93
CA LEU A 626 -2.64 5.55 8.46
C LEU A 626 -4.09 5.57 7.96
N LYS A 627 -5.07 5.74 8.86
CA LYS A 627 -6.47 5.89 8.48
C LYS A 627 -6.62 7.14 7.65
N VAL A 628 -7.02 6.97 6.41
CA VAL A 628 -7.47 8.07 5.57
C VAL A 628 -8.95 8.22 5.87
N GLN A 629 -9.31 9.23 6.66
CA GLN A 629 -10.69 9.58 6.93
C GLN A 629 -10.97 10.99 6.43
N LEU A 630 -11.83 11.09 5.42
CA LEU A 630 -12.44 12.36 5.05
C LEU A 630 -13.58 12.66 6.04
N PRO A 631 -13.82 13.94 6.38
CA PRO A 631 -14.94 14.39 7.20
C PRO A 631 -16.27 13.70 6.84
N PRO A 632 -17.18 13.53 7.82
CA PRO A 632 -18.51 12.94 7.59
C PRO A 632 -19.37 13.72 6.57
N ASN A 633 -19.06 15.00 6.34
CA ASN A 633 -19.69 15.83 5.30
C ASN A 633 -18.94 15.79 3.95
N GLY A 634 -17.96 14.88 3.81
CA GLY A 634 -17.07 14.76 2.66
C GLY A 634 -16.04 15.88 2.54
N VAL A 635 -15.12 15.73 1.60
CA VAL A 635 -14.13 16.74 1.18
C VAL A 635 -14.35 17.06 -0.29
N ASN A 636 -14.24 18.35 -0.60
CA ASN A 636 -14.31 18.85 -1.97
C ASN A 636 -12.99 18.54 -2.68
N PHE A 637 -12.98 17.51 -3.52
CA PHE A 637 -11.92 17.26 -4.47
C PHE A 637 -12.10 18.15 -5.68
N THR A 638 -11.14 19.04 -5.90
CA THR A 638 -11.07 19.84 -7.12
C THR A 638 -10.44 19.03 -8.25
N CYS A 639 -10.21 19.69 -9.39
CA CYS A 639 -9.44 19.15 -10.49
C CYS A 639 -8.16 18.46 -10.03
N HIS A 640 -7.93 17.25 -10.53
CA HIS A 640 -6.75 16.46 -10.26
C HIS A 640 -5.50 17.15 -10.83
N ALA A 641 -4.41 17.17 -10.07
CA ALA A 641 -3.15 17.75 -10.52
C ALA A 641 -2.68 17.12 -11.83
N GLY A 642 -2.15 17.93 -12.76
CA GLY A 642 -1.68 17.45 -14.06
C GLY A 642 -2.79 17.12 -15.07
N THR A 643 -4.03 17.56 -14.85
CA THR A 643 -5.15 17.36 -15.80
C THR A 643 -5.73 18.69 -16.29
N VAL A 644 -6.50 18.65 -17.38
CA VAL A 644 -7.20 19.79 -17.98
C VAL A 644 -8.40 20.15 -17.09
N CYS A 645 -8.29 21.29 -16.40
CA CYS A 645 -9.31 21.74 -15.45
C CYS A 645 -10.43 22.59 -16.05
N GLY A 646 -10.46 22.77 -17.37
CA GLY A 646 -11.56 23.46 -18.01
C GLY A 646 -11.47 23.53 -19.52
N HIS A 647 -12.64 23.53 -20.14
CA HIS A 647 -12.83 23.54 -21.58
C HIS A 647 -13.57 24.81 -21.99
N GLU A 648 -13.08 25.46 -23.04
CA GLU A 648 -13.61 26.71 -23.55
C GLU A 648 -14.42 26.46 -24.82
N TYR A 649 -15.61 27.05 -24.88
CA TYR A 649 -16.54 26.91 -25.98
C TYR A 649 -16.84 28.27 -26.59
N LYS A 650 -16.88 28.30 -27.92
CA LYS A 650 -17.31 29.46 -28.71
C LYS A 650 -18.37 28.97 -29.71
N LEU A 651 -19.63 29.19 -29.36
CA LEU A 651 -20.77 28.72 -30.15
C LEU A 651 -21.45 29.90 -30.82
N LYS A 652 -21.72 29.76 -32.12
CA LYS A 652 -22.44 30.76 -32.91
C LYS A 652 -23.94 30.50 -32.78
N ALA A 653 -24.69 31.53 -32.39
CA ALA A 653 -26.11 31.44 -32.11
C ALA A 653 -26.99 31.35 -33.38
N ASP A 654 -26.43 31.66 -34.55
CA ASP A 654 -27.15 31.72 -35.83
C ASP A 654 -26.54 30.80 -36.90
N TYR A 655 -26.25 29.54 -36.57
CA TYR A 655 -25.76 28.58 -37.58
C TYR A 655 -26.82 28.27 -38.67
N TRP A 656 -28.02 28.84 -38.55
CA TRP A 656 -29.05 28.83 -39.58
C TRP A 656 -28.64 29.61 -40.83
N ARG A 657 -27.95 28.92 -41.76
CA ARG A 657 -28.08 29.27 -43.18
C ARG A 657 -29.48 28.85 -43.61
N PRO A 658 -30.33 29.75 -44.14
CA PRO A 658 -31.46 29.31 -44.92
C PRO A 658 -30.93 28.31 -45.95
N LYS A 659 -31.48 27.10 -46.03
CA LYS A 659 -31.25 26.25 -47.20
C LYS A 659 -31.44 27.17 -48.41
N PRO A 660 -30.45 27.34 -49.31
CA PRO A 660 -30.59 28.24 -50.43
C PRO A 660 -31.91 27.88 -51.12
N ARG A 661 -32.83 28.85 -51.20
CA ARG A 661 -34.09 28.68 -51.94
C ARG A 661 -33.67 28.14 -53.29
N ARG A 662 -34.03 26.89 -53.60
CA ARG A 662 -33.91 26.36 -54.96
C ARG A 662 -34.71 27.32 -55.84
N THR A 663 -34.03 28.24 -56.51
CA THR A 663 -34.61 28.92 -57.67
C THR A 663 -34.71 27.86 -58.76
N SER A 664 -35.82 27.14 -58.75
CA SER A 664 -36.19 26.16 -59.77
C SER A 664 -36.50 26.90 -61.07
N ILE A 665 -35.46 27.26 -61.81
CA ILE A 665 -35.54 27.40 -63.26
C ILE A 665 -34.52 26.42 -63.82
N THR A 666 -34.92 25.15 -63.91
CA THR A 666 -34.19 24.19 -64.72
C THR A 666 -35.20 23.48 -65.60
N ARG A 667 -35.10 23.81 -66.88
CA ARG A 667 -35.81 23.29 -68.04
C ARG A 667 -35.73 21.75 -68.06
N PRO A 668 -36.79 21.02 -68.46
CA PRO A 668 -36.79 19.57 -68.42
C PRO A 668 -35.85 19.00 -69.48
N VAL A 669 -34.82 18.26 -69.04
CA VAL A 669 -34.02 17.39 -69.90
C VAL A 669 -34.47 15.95 -69.64
N ARG A 670 -35.12 15.35 -70.64
CA ARG A 670 -35.35 13.91 -70.74
C ARG A 670 -34.00 13.21 -70.87
N THR A 671 -33.69 12.26 -69.97
CA THR A 671 -32.88 11.08 -70.31
C THR A 671 -33.30 9.89 -69.44
N ASN A 672 -33.37 8.73 -70.07
CA ASN A 672 -33.86 7.44 -69.54
C ASN A 672 -32.91 6.85 -68.48
N PRO A 673 -33.41 5.99 -67.58
CA PRO A 673 -32.58 5.29 -66.59
C PRO A 673 -31.84 4.09 -67.22
N PRO A 674 -30.54 3.87 -66.90
CA PRO A 674 -29.89 2.58 -67.13
C PRO A 674 -30.13 1.61 -65.95
N PRO A 675 -30.04 0.29 -66.19
CA PRO A 675 -30.53 -0.75 -65.30
C PRO A 675 -29.61 -1.04 -64.09
N ALA A 676 -30.25 -1.57 -63.05
CA ALA A 676 -29.62 -2.03 -61.82
C ALA A 676 -28.63 -3.17 -62.06
N ARG A 677 -27.39 -3.02 -61.58
CA ARG A 677 -26.44 -4.12 -61.39
C ARG A 677 -26.58 -4.66 -59.97
N THR A 678 -27.10 -5.87 -59.87
CA THR A 678 -26.85 -6.78 -58.75
C THR A 678 -25.44 -7.33 -58.87
N SER A 679 -24.78 -7.54 -57.73
CA SER A 679 -23.58 -8.37 -57.64
C SER A 679 -23.60 -9.16 -56.32
N PRO A 680 -22.99 -10.35 -56.31
CA PRO A 680 -23.50 -11.49 -55.55
C PRO A 680 -22.81 -11.69 -54.21
N SER A 681 -23.53 -12.39 -53.33
CA SER A 681 -23.05 -12.93 -52.06
C SER A 681 -22.19 -14.18 -52.30
N SER A 682 -21.04 -14.27 -51.63
CA SER A 682 -20.22 -15.48 -51.54
C SER A 682 -19.72 -15.69 -50.10
N ASP A 683 -20.37 -16.64 -49.40
CA ASP A 683 -19.82 -17.79 -48.63
C ASP A 683 -18.75 -17.60 -47.51
N PRO A 684 -18.50 -18.61 -46.63
CA PRO A 684 -19.46 -19.48 -45.94
C PRO A 684 -19.12 -19.67 -44.44
N GLN A 685 -20.11 -20.16 -43.68
CA GLN A 685 -19.99 -20.61 -42.29
C GLN A 685 -19.12 -21.88 -42.17
N ARG A 686 -18.20 -21.89 -41.19
CA ARG A 686 -17.46 -23.09 -40.77
C ARG A 686 -18.02 -23.59 -39.44
N ALA A 687 -18.71 -24.72 -39.48
CA ALA A 687 -19.17 -25.46 -38.31
C ALA A 687 -18.01 -26.31 -37.73
N ASN A 688 -17.84 -26.28 -36.41
CA ASN A 688 -16.96 -27.20 -35.67
C ASN A 688 -17.78 -28.42 -35.20
N PRO A 689 -17.23 -29.65 -35.26
CA PRO A 689 -17.94 -30.87 -34.87
C PRO A 689 -17.88 -31.14 -33.34
N PRO A 690 -18.82 -31.96 -32.81
CA PRO A 690 -18.93 -32.26 -31.39
C PRO A 690 -17.94 -33.35 -30.94
N ARG A 691 -17.42 -33.18 -29.72
CA ARG A 691 -16.52 -34.13 -29.05
C ARG A 691 -17.34 -35.25 -28.41
N GLN A 692 -17.04 -36.48 -28.80
CA GLN A 692 -17.62 -37.73 -28.28
C GLN A 692 -17.29 -37.94 -26.80
N THR A 693 -18.31 -38.34 -26.04
CA THR A 693 -18.23 -38.91 -24.70
C THR A 693 -18.26 -40.43 -24.78
N THR A 694 -17.24 -41.09 -24.23
CA THR A 694 -17.21 -42.54 -23.99
C THR A 694 -17.79 -42.85 -22.61
N PRO A 695 -18.63 -43.88 -22.44
CA PRO A 695 -18.93 -44.45 -21.13
C PRO A 695 -18.39 -45.88 -21.03
N GLU A 696 -17.61 -46.20 -20.01
CA GLU A 696 -17.48 -47.60 -19.56
C GLU A 696 -17.24 -47.71 -18.05
N LYS A 697 -18.14 -48.52 -17.45
CA LYS A 697 -18.16 -49.27 -16.17
C LYS A 697 -16.85 -49.28 -15.35
N THR A 698 -16.84 -49.31 -14.01
CA THR A 698 -17.55 -50.25 -13.13
C THR A 698 -17.36 -49.81 -11.66
N SER A 699 -18.41 -49.86 -10.84
CA SER A 699 -18.33 -49.82 -9.37
C SER A 699 -18.19 -51.24 -8.81
N PRO A 700 -17.48 -51.42 -7.68
CA PRO A 700 -17.88 -52.42 -6.71
C PRO A 700 -18.40 -51.76 -5.43
N SER A 701 -19.62 -52.17 -5.08
CA SER A 701 -20.20 -52.07 -3.75
C SER A 701 -19.34 -52.80 -2.73
N ARG A 702 -19.18 -52.22 -1.53
CA ARG A 702 -19.04 -53.03 -0.32
C ARG A 702 -19.57 -52.28 0.89
N ASP A 703 -20.67 -52.81 1.40
CA ASP A 703 -21.18 -52.65 2.75
C ASP A 703 -20.08 -52.86 3.80
N LEU A 704 -20.22 -52.17 4.94
CA LEU A 704 -20.17 -52.77 6.28
C LEU A 704 -20.39 -51.71 7.37
N ALA A 705 -21.43 -51.91 8.15
CA ALA A 705 -21.50 -51.63 9.59
C ALA A 705 -22.00 -52.93 10.26
N PRO A 706 -21.99 -53.08 11.60
CA PRO A 706 -21.03 -52.70 12.63
C PRO A 706 -20.48 -53.93 13.40
N SER A 707 -19.45 -53.75 14.23
CA SER A 707 -19.13 -54.56 15.42
C SER A 707 -18.28 -53.71 16.36
#